data_AF-A0A2V5WRC5-F1
#
_entry.id   AF-A0A2V5WRC5-F1
#
_cell.length_a   1.000
_cell.length_b   1.000
_cell.length_c   1.000
_cell.angle_alpha   90.00
_cell.angle_beta   90.00
_cell.angle_gamma   90.00
#
_symmetry.space_group_name_H-M   'P 1'
#
loop_
_entity.id
_entity.type
_entity.pdbx_description
1 polymer ?
#
loop_
_entity_poly.entity_id
_entity_poly.type
_entity_poly.pdbx_seq_one_letter_code
_entity_poly.pdbx_strand_id
1 'polypeptide(L)'
;MFASLALLLVIPATRLLADGNANRLTYLDETDPFYAGLNFPRLTTPQWAGEPDVEAVVILAIDDMREPLKYEAFLRPLLNRLRQIDGRAPVSIFCNKLDPQDPQLQRWLKEGLSFEVHTLTHPCPLLANSNFVAAASNYHDCVDLLNRIAGNQPVAFRMPCCDSMNSPSPRFYAEMFNRVSAEGHFLTTDSSVMNLTTASDKSLPRELVLDADGRERFRKYFPAATNAITRLSLKWFGTTIEDYPYPYVIGKLCWEFPAMAPSDWEANNAHGPNNPVTVADWKAALDASVLKQGTFTFIFHPHGWIRPEQLVEFIDYADKKYGRKVKFLNFREAQERLDKNLLLSHPLRASNGQDNGVRLLDLNNDGCLDVICANEQFLQTRVWNPKEKKWTTSGFPVPLVTPDQQGNQQESGVKFGIIHADGRVSALIRNETVAKAWTFDGVQWIDDSSVLNGLEIDGEPILTATADPIAGRRDLGVRFRDVDHDGHCELIVSNEKQRGVFAWSEAEKSWKKLPFALPRGVSIVDERGRDNGLRFVDINDDGFDDVIFSNEKEFALHLFIATPKSWLGWERGWTFKVASGKRGEPGEIPMIVRGGTNPNNGVWFHAKQMWAQNEETAHLPDKVERRSFAQLLSIAEPSPKSPEESLACIRVRPGFKVELVANEPLVVDPVAFDWGPDGKFWIVEMRDYPLGLDG
;
A
#
# COMPACT_ATOMS: atom_id res chain seq x y z
N MET A 1 33.73 -43.29 -39.77
CA MET A 1 34.39 -42.09 -39.21
C MET A 1 33.32 -41.04 -38.97
N PHE A 2 33.21 -40.58 -37.73
CA PHE A 2 32.41 -39.46 -37.21
C PHE A 2 30.88 -39.54 -37.31
N ALA A 3 30.29 -40.06 -36.22
CA ALA A 3 28.91 -39.80 -35.83
C ALA A 3 28.82 -38.40 -35.19
N SER A 4 27.87 -37.60 -35.66
CA SER A 4 27.57 -36.26 -35.15
C SER A 4 26.85 -36.36 -33.81
N LEU A 5 27.53 -35.98 -32.73
CA LEU A 5 26.96 -35.79 -31.40
C LEU A 5 26.27 -34.41 -31.38
N ALA A 6 24.94 -34.38 -31.37
CA ALA A 6 24.18 -33.17 -31.04
C ALA A 6 24.29 -32.94 -29.53
N LEU A 7 25.12 -31.96 -29.14
CA LEU A 7 25.25 -31.54 -27.75
C LEU A 7 24.03 -30.68 -27.39
N LEU A 8 23.00 -31.28 -26.79
CA LEU A 8 21.99 -30.56 -26.03
C LEU A 8 22.70 -29.90 -24.84
N LEU A 9 22.93 -28.60 -24.94
CA LEU A 9 23.31 -27.76 -23.81
C LEU A 9 22.11 -27.68 -22.85
N VAL A 10 22.01 -28.66 -21.96
CA VAL A 10 21.30 -28.51 -20.70
C VAL A 10 22.17 -27.58 -19.86
N ILE A 11 21.84 -26.28 -19.87
CA ILE A 11 22.40 -25.34 -18.90
C ILE A 11 21.88 -25.82 -17.54
N PRO A 12 22.75 -26.24 -16.60
CA PRO A 12 22.29 -26.47 -15.25
C PRO A 12 21.89 -25.10 -14.71
N ALA A 13 20.59 -24.89 -14.49
CA ALA A 13 20.12 -23.78 -13.68
C ALA A 13 20.77 -23.96 -12.31
N THR A 14 21.87 -23.26 -12.07
CA THR A 14 22.36 -22.99 -10.72
C THR A 14 21.24 -22.27 -10.01
N ARG A 15 20.43 -23.03 -9.26
CA ARG A 15 19.53 -22.53 -8.23
C ARG A 15 20.40 -21.76 -7.24
N LEU A 16 20.57 -20.46 -7.46
CA LEU A 16 20.55 -19.56 -6.32
C LEU A 16 19.15 -19.73 -5.75
N LEU A 17 19.05 -20.44 -4.62
CA LEU A 17 17.97 -20.18 -3.69
C LEU A 17 18.13 -18.70 -3.35
N ALA A 18 17.42 -17.84 -4.08
CA ALA A 18 17.15 -16.52 -3.56
C ALA A 18 16.48 -16.77 -2.21
N ASP A 19 16.99 -16.11 -1.19
CA ASP A 19 16.37 -15.95 0.11
C ASP A 19 15.00 -15.28 -0.13
N GLY A 20 14.04 -16.11 -0.54
CA GLY A 20 12.89 -15.69 -1.31
C GLY A 20 11.80 -15.29 -0.35
N ASN A 21 11.44 -14.01 -0.32
CA ASN A 21 10.27 -13.55 0.41
C ASN A 21 9.00 -14.23 -0.17
N ALA A 22 8.49 -15.27 0.48
CA ALA A 22 7.27 -15.96 0.06
C ALA A 22 6.00 -15.13 0.32
N ASN A 23 6.08 -14.13 1.21
CA ASN A 23 5.04 -13.12 1.41
C ASN A 23 4.98 -12.07 0.30
N ARG A 24 5.80 -12.17 -0.76
CA ARG A 24 5.83 -11.18 -1.86
C ARG A 24 4.52 -11.03 -2.64
N LEU A 25 3.49 -11.84 -2.40
CA LEU A 25 2.20 -11.81 -3.10
C LEU A 25 1.01 -11.41 -2.21
N THR A 26 1.22 -11.15 -0.92
CA THR A 26 0.14 -10.91 0.06
C THR A 26 -0.67 -9.63 -0.22
N TYR A 27 -0.06 -8.63 -0.84
CA TYR A 27 -0.71 -7.38 -1.24
C TYR A 27 -1.90 -7.57 -2.19
N LEU A 28 -2.00 -8.71 -2.90
CA LEU A 28 -3.11 -9.02 -3.81
C LEU A 28 -4.46 -9.19 -3.07
N ASP A 29 -4.41 -9.45 -1.76
CA ASP A 29 -5.57 -9.64 -0.89
C ASP A 29 -5.95 -8.36 -0.10
N GLU A 30 -5.30 -7.23 -0.35
CA GLU A 30 -5.41 -6.00 0.45
C GLU A 30 -5.77 -4.77 -0.39
N THR A 31 -6.16 -3.68 0.29
CA THR A 31 -6.47 -2.37 -0.33
C THR A 31 -5.68 -1.22 0.31
N ASP A 32 -4.57 -1.55 0.98
CA ASP A 32 -3.64 -0.54 1.49
C ASP A 32 -3.01 0.21 0.30
N PRO A 33 -3.00 1.55 0.26
CA PRO A 33 -2.33 2.30 -0.81
C PRO A 33 -0.83 2.51 -0.55
N PHE A 34 -0.29 2.12 0.61
CA PHE A 34 1.07 2.47 1.06
C PHE A 34 2.03 1.27 1.16
N TYR A 35 1.71 0.13 0.55
CA TYR A 35 2.52 -1.10 0.66
C TYR A 35 3.79 -1.10 -0.21
N ALA A 36 3.84 -0.27 -1.26
CA ALA A 36 4.94 -0.28 -2.22
C ALA A 36 6.18 0.40 -1.64
N GLY A 37 7.36 -0.17 -1.88
CA GLY A 37 8.63 0.34 -1.37
C GLY A 37 9.83 -0.31 -2.04
N LEU A 38 11.04 -0.07 -1.52
CA LEU A 38 12.31 -0.52 -2.11
C LEU A 38 12.36 -2.01 -2.50
N ASN A 39 11.71 -2.87 -1.72
CA ASN A 39 11.72 -4.33 -1.91
C ASN A 39 10.55 -4.85 -2.77
N PHE A 40 9.64 -3.97 -3.20
CA PHE A 40 8.52 -4.36 -4.05
C PHE A 40 8.96 -4.49 -5.52
N PRO A 41 8.49 -5.51 -6.28
CA PRO A 41 8.87 -5.66 -7.69
C PRO A 41 8.47 -4.46 -8.54
N ARG A 42 9.32 -4.10 -9.51
CA ARG A 42 9.22 -2.82 -10.23
C ARG A 42 8.31 -2.92 -11.45
N LEU A 43 7.54 -1.86 -11.72
CA LEU A 43 6.89 -1.62 -13.02
C LEU A 43 7.63 -0.52 -13.78
N THR A 44 8.78 -0.88 -14.36
CA THR A 44 9.65 0.06 -15.07
C THR A 44 8.99 0.64 -16.32
N THR A 45 9.36 1.86 -16.70
CA THR A 45 8.82 2.55 -17.88
C THR A 45 8.89 1.73 -19.17
N PRO A 46 10.00 1.01 -19.48
CA PRO A 46 10.05 0.13 -20.65
C PRO A 46 8.95 -0.95 -20.69
N GLN A 47 8.40 -1.39 -19.55
CA GLN A 47 7.35 -2.41 -19.49
C GLN A 47 6.03 -1.93 -20.12
N TRP A 48 5.73 -0.63 -20.01
CA TRP A 48 4.40 -0.09 -20.33
C TRP A 48 4.40 1.11 -21.27
N ALA A 49 5.51 1.86 -21.40
CA ALA A 49 5.54 3.04 -22.27
C ALA A 49 5.35 2.68 -23.75
N GLY A 50 5.80 1.49 -24.17
CA GLY A 50 5.67 1.02 -25.56
C GLY A 50 6.71 1.60 -26.53
N GLU A 51 7.72 2.32 -26.01
CA GLU A 51 8.85 2.85 -26.77
C GLU A 51 10.16 2.31 -26.14
N PRO A 52 10.93 1.43 -26.80
CA PRO A 52 12.09 0.75 -26.18
C PRO A 52 13.21 1.67 -25.65
N ASP A 53 13.32 2.86 -26.23
CA ASP A 53 14.32 3.87 -25.89
C ASP A 53 13.89 4.77 -24.72
N VAL A 54 12.61 4.75 -24.32
CA VAL A 54 12.11 5.55 -23.21
C VAL A 54 12.44 4.84 -21.90
N GLU A 55 13.27 5.49 -21.09
CA GLU A 55 13.73 5.00 -19.79
C GLU A 55 12.89 5.57 -18.65
N ALA A 56 12.37 6.79 -18.76
CA ALA A 56 11.49 7.39 -17.75
C ALA A 56 10.37 8.24 -18.36
N VAL A 57 9.28 8.39 -17.60
CA VAL A 57 8.18 9.27 -17.94
C VAL A 57 8.11 10.44 -16.95
N VAL A 58 7.94 11.65 -17.47
CA VAL A 58 7.63 12.84 -16.68
C VAL A 58 6.18 13.22 -16.91
N ILE A 59 5.41 13.34 -15.84
CA ILE A 59 4.03 13.85 -15.86
C ILE A 59 4.02 15.20 -15.15
N LEU A 60 3.72 16.26 -15.91
CA LEU A 60 3.55 17.61 -15.37
C LEU A 60 2.08 17.81 -15.02
N ALA A 61 1.77 17.98 -13.73
CA ALA A 61 0.40 18.14 -13.26
C ALA A 61 0.22 19.39 -12.40
N ILE A 62 -0.74 20.23 -12.80
CA ILE A 62 -1.09 21.48 -12.11
C ILE A 62 -2.46 21.38 -11.45
N ASP A 63 -2.56 21.85 -10.21
CA ASP A 63 -3.73 21.63 -9.36
C ASP A 63 -4.61 22.88 -9.16
N ASP A 64 -5.78 22.69 -8.55
CA ASP A 64 -6.74 23.72 -8.12
C ASP A 64 -7.50 24.50 -9.21
N MET A 65 -7.55 23.99 -10.45
CA MET A 65 -8.13 24.80 -11.52
C MET A 65 -9.64 25.03 -11.34
N ARG A 66 -9.98 26.30 -11.13
CA ARG A 66 -11.36 26.86 -11.17
C ARG A 66 -11.55 27.90 -12.26
N GLU A 67 -10.48 28.60 -12.62
CA GLU A 67 -10.49 29.77 -13.51
C GLU A 67 -9.45 29.60 -14.63
N PRO A 68 -9.86 29.12 -15.83
CA PRO A 68 -8.91 28.74 -16.89
C PRO A 68 -7.92 29.85 -17.30
N LEU A 69 -8.34 31.13 -17.29
CA LEU A 69 -7.48 32.23 -17.72
C LEU A 69 -6.22 32.42 -16.86
N LYS A 70 -6.31 32.23 -15.54
CA LYS A 70 -5.16 32.32 -14.64
C LYS A 70 -4.14 31.22 -14.96
N TYR A 71 -4.64 30.01 -15.24
CA TYR A 71 -3.83 28.83 -15.55
C TYR A 71 -3.18 28.96 -16.92
N GLU A 72 -3.90 29.49 -17.90
CA GLU A 72 -3.38 29.80 -19.23
C GLU A 72 -2.18 30.74 -19.17
N ALA A 73 -2.28 31.83 -18.41
CA ALA A 73 -1.18 32.78 -18.26
C ALA A 73 0.08 32.12 -17.66
N PHE A 74 -0.11 31.25 -16.67
CA PHE A 74 0.98 30.54 -16.02
C PHE A 74 1.59 29.44 -16.90
N LEU A 75 0.76 28.63 -17.56
CA LEU A 75 1.18 27.46 -18.32
C LEU A 75 1.77 27.79 -19.69
N ARG A 76 1.37 28.91 -20.32
CA ARG A 76 1.73 29.20 -21.72
C ARG A 76 3.23 29.03 -22.05
N PRO A 77 4.19 29.48 -21.21
CA PRO A 77 5.62 29.22 -21.46
C PRO A 77 5.96 27.73 -21.50
N LEU A 78 5.40 26.91 -20.59
CA LEU A 78 5.63 25.47 -20.52
C LEU A 78 5.03 24.77 -21.75
N LEU A 79 3.78 25.09 -22.09
CA LEU A 79 3.08 24.48 -23.23
C LEU A 79 3.82 24.75 -24.54
N ASN A 80 4.29 25.99 -24.73
CA ASN A 80 5.10 26.36 -25.88
C ASN A 80 6.40 25.55 -25.94
N ARG A 81 7.06 25.32 -24.79
CA ARG A 81 8.32 24.56 -24.75
C ARG A 81 8.11 23.07 -25.03
N LEU A 82 7.12 22.44 -24.40
CA LEU A 82 6.78 21.04 -24.66
C LEU A 82 6.44 20.80 -26.13
N ARG A 83 5.69 21.73 -26.75
CA ARG A 83 5.35 21.66 -28.18
C ARG A 83 6.58 21.70 -29.08
N GLN A 84 7.65 22.39 -28.69
CA GLN A 84 8.91 22.38 -29.44
C GLN A 84 9.65 21.04 -29.34
N ILE A 85 9.45 20.28 -28.26
CA ILE A 85 10.10 18.98 -28.03
C ILE A 85 9.36 17.87 -28.80
N ASP A 86 8.05 17.77 -28.62
CA ASP A 86 7.25 16.61 -29.07
C ASP A 86 6.01 17.00 -29.91
N GLY A 87 5.90 18.25 -30.36
CA GLY A 87 4.77 18.73 -31.15
C GLY A 87 3.44 18.85 -30.40
N ARG A 88 3.37 18.36 -29.16
CA ARG A 88 2.22 18.34 -28.24
C ARG A 88 2.59 19.05 -26.93
N ALA A 89 1.59 19.38 -26.11
CA ALA A 89 1.80 19.93 -24.78
C ALA A 89 1.13 19.06 -23.70
N PRO A 90 1.70 17.87 -23.39
CA PRO A 90 1.11 16.91 -22.48
C PRO A 90 1.23 17.37 -21.02
N VAL A 91 0.26 18.15 -20.57
CA VAL A 91 0.10 18.60 -19.18
C VAL A 91 -1.27 18.15 -18.69
N SER A 92 -1.31 17.61 -17.48
CA SER A 92 -2.57 17.31 -16.79
C SER A 92 -2.97 18.46 -15.88
N ILE A 93 -4.24 18.87 -15.95
CA ILE A 93 -4.79 19.92 -15.10
C ILE A 93 -5.84 19.31 -14.18
N PHE A 94 -5.56 19.29 -12.88
CA PHE A 94 -6.50 18.85 -11.86
C PHE A 94 -7.50 19.98 -11.57
N CYS A 95 -8.77 19.71 -11.87
CA CYS A 95 -9.84 20.68 -11.91
C CYS A 95 -10.79 20.51 -10.73
N ASN A 96 -11.25 21.63 -10.19
CA ASN A 96 -12.41 21.68 -9.30
C ASN A 96 -13.67 22.06 -10.09
N LYS A 97 -14.66 22.67 -9.43
CA LYS A 97 -15.83 23.24 -10.08
C LYS A 97 -15.47 24.33 -11.08
N LEU A 98 -15.87 24.15 -12.33
CA LEU A 98 -15.70 25.07 -13.46
C LEU A 98 -16.87 24.98 -14.46
N ASP A 99 -16.91 25.87 -15.45
CA ASP A 99 -17.86 25.78 -16.57
C ASP A 99 -17.35 24.81 -17.64
N PRO A 100 -18.00 23.65 -17.88
CA PRO A 100 -17.53 22.67 -18.85
C PRO A 100 -17.61 23.16 -20.31
N GLN A 101 -18.26 24.30 -20.57
CA GLN A 101 -18.37 24.92 -21.88
C GLN A 101 -17.34 26.03 -22.14
N ASP A 102 -16.41 26.29 -21.20
CA ASP A 102 -15.39 27.31 -21.41
C ASP A 102 -14.54 27.01 -22.67
N PRO A 103 -14.45 27.95 -23.63
CA PRO A 103 -13.77 27.74 -24.91
C PRO A 103 -12.25 27.55 -24.76
N GLN A 104 -11.65 27.91 -23.64
CA GLN A 104 -10.25 27.59 -23.33
C GLN A 104 -10.05 26.07 -23.20
N LEU A 105 -11.01 25.34 -22.63
CA LEU A 105 -10.89 23.89 -22.44
C LEU A 105 -10.73 23.17 -23.77
N GLN A 106 -11.53 23.56 -24.77
CA GLN A 106 -11.45 23.00 -26.13
C GLN A 106 -10.16 23.35 -26.86
N ARG A 107 -9.56 24.51 -26.57
CA ARG A 107 -8.24 24.89 -27.13
C ARG A 107 -7.15 24.00 -26.56
N TRP A 108 -7.14 23.81 -25.24
CA TRP A 108 -6.17 22.96 -24.56
C TRP A 108 -6.27 21.47 -24.94
N LEU A 109 -7.47 20.91 -25.10
CA LEU A 109 -7.62 19.52 -25.58
C LEU A 109 -6.97 19.32 -26.96
N LYS A 110 -7.09 20.31 -27.86
CA LYS A 110 -6.45 20.29 -29.18
C LYS A 110 -4.93 20.46 -29.12
N GLU A 111 -4.41 21.06 -28.06
CA GLU A 111 -2.97 21.20 -27.80
C GLU A 111 -2.35 19.96 -27.13
N GLY A 112 -3.19 19.06 -26.59
CA GLY A 112 -2.76 17.79 -25.98
C GLY A 112 -2.78 17.77 -24.45
N LEU A 113 -3.46 18.71 -23.79
CA LEU A 113 -3.65 18.68 -22.34
C LEU A 113 -4.80 17.74 -21.95
N SER A 114 -4.82 17.31 -20.68
CA SER A 114 -5.93 16.55 -20.09
C SER A 114 -6.51 17.27 -18.87
N PHE A 115 -7.81 17.07 -18.59
CA PHE A 115 -8.48 17.60 -17.40
C PHE A 115 -8.86 16.47 -16.47
N GLU A 116 -8.30 16.50 -15.26
CA GLU A 116 -8.36 15.44 -14.26
C GLU A 116 -9.11 15.92 -13.00
N VAL A 117 -9.55 14.99 -12.15
CA VAL A 117 -10.49 15.28 -11.06
C VAL A 117 -9.77 15.71 -9.78
N HIS A 118 -10.17 16.85 -9.21
CA HIS A 118 -9.63 17.37 -7.96
C HIS A 118 -10.70 17.69 -6.90
N THR A 119 -11.88 17.06 -7.00
CA THR A 119 -13.11 17.34 -6.24
C THR A 119 -13.75 18.70 -6.55
N LEU A 120 -15.06 18.85 -6.36
CA LEU A 120 -15.76 20.10 -6.70
C LEU A 120 -15.31 21.31 -5.87
N THR A 121 -15.06 21.13 -4.57
CA THR A 121 -14.85 22.26 -3.65
C THR A 121 -13.48 22.31 -3.01
N HIS A 122 -12.59 21.35 -3.27
CA HIS A 122 -11.28 21.22 -2.63
C HIS A 122 -11.37 21.18 -1.08
N PRO A 123 -12.12 20.22 -0.49
CA PRO A 123 -12.13 20.01 0.96
C PRO A 123 -10.80 19.42 1.45
N CYS A 124 -10.25 19.96 2.54
CA CYS A 124 -9.00 19.47 3.15
C CYS A 124 -9.15 19.17 4.65
N PRO A 125 -9.17 17.88 5.07
CA PRO A 125 -9.19 16.68 4.21
C PRO A 125 -10.55 16.46 3.53
N LEU A 126 -10.61 15.58 2.54
CA LEU A 126 -11.86 15.21 1.86
C LEU A 126 -12.84 14.49 2.80
N LEU A 127 -12.35 13.50 3.54
CA LEU A 127 -13.10 12.81 4.57
C LEU A 127 -13.08 13.67 5.84
N ALA A 128 -14.18 14.38 6.10
CA ALA A 128 -14.34 15.28 7.25
C ALA A 128 -15.80 15.42 7.70
N ASN A 129 -16.01 16.12 8.81
CA ASN A 129 -17.32 16.55 9.33
C ASN A 129 -18.32 15.41 9.60
N SER A 130 -17.82 14.20 9.87
CA SER A 130 -18.63 12.99 10.08
C SER A 130 -19.63 12.73 8.94
N ASN A 131 -19.28 13.11 7.70
CA ASN A 131 -20.18 13.07 6.57
C ASN A 131 -19.55 12.41 5.34
N PHE A 132 -19.56 11.07 5.33
CA PHE A 132 -19.10 10.27 4.20
C PHE A 132 -19.85 10.57 2.89
N VAL A 133 -21.17 10.78 2.96
CA VAL A 133 -22.00 11.04 1.77
C VAL A 133 -21.58 12.34 1.10
N ALA A 134 -21.33 13.40 1.87
CA ALA A 134 -20.85 14.67 1.31
C ALA A 134 -19.48 14.53 0.64
N ALA A 135 -18.57 13.75 1.22
CA ALA A 135 -17.27 13.45 0.60
C ALA A 135 -17.44 12.67 -0.72
N ALA A 136 -18.26 11.62 -0.71
CA ALA A 136 -18.62 10.82 -1.90
C ALA A 136 -19.21 11.69 -3.02
N SER A 137 -20.20 12.53 -2.70
CA SER A 137 -20.79 13.46 -3.68
C SER A 137 -19.76 14.45 -4.21
N ASN A 138 -18.90 15.03 -3.36
CA ASN A 138 -17.90 16.00 -3.83
C ASN A 138 -16.92 15.42 -4.86
N TYR A 139 -16.54 14.15 -4.68
CA TYR A 139 -15.72 13.39 -5.61
C TYR A 139 -16.50 13.01 -6.87
N HIS A 140 -17.60 12.24 -6.74
CA HIS A 140 -18.33 11.70 -7.89
C HIS A 140 -18.96 12.80 -8.75
N ASP A 141 -19.51 13.86 -8.16
CA ASP A 141 -20.09 14.97 -8.92
C ASP A 141 -19.00 15.72 -9.73
N CYS A 142 -17.74 15.70 -9.25
CA CYS A 142 -16.62 16.25 -10.00
C CYS A 142 -16.19 15.33 -11.15
N VAL A 143 -16.20 14.01 -10.94
CA VAL A 143 -16.01 13.02 -12.01
C VAL A 143 -17.05 13.26 -13.12
N ASP A 144 -18.32 13.40 -12.75
CA ASP A 144 -19.41 13.64 -13.71
C ASP A 144 -19.26 15.00 -14.41
N LEU A 145 -18.93 16.06 -13.66
CA LEU A 145 -18.68 17.39 -14.22
C LEU A 145 -17.61 17.36 -15.33
N LEU A 146 -16.47 16.70 -15.10
CA LEU A 146 -15.38 16.69 -16.06
C LEU A 146 -15.63 15.77 -17.26
N ASN A 147 -16.48 14.75 -17.12
CA ASN A 147 -16.96 13.95 -18.25
C ASN A 147 -17.94 14.73 -19.15
N ARG A 148 -18.57 15.80 -18.65
CA ARG A 148 -19.44 16.68 -19.47
C ARG A 148 -18.66 17.66 -20.35
N ILE A 149 -17.34 17.82 -20.17
CA ILE A 149 -16.51 18.60 -21.09
C ILE A 149 -16.39 17.81 -22.40
N ALA A 150 -16.87 18.37 -23.50
CA ALA A 150 -16.88 17.67 -24.79
C ALA A 150 -15.47 17.22 -25.20
N GLY A 151 -15.29 15.91 -25.43
CA GLY A 151 -14.01 15.31 -25.83
C GLY A 151 -13.00 15.12 -24.70
N ASN A 152 -13.32 15.51 -23.46
CA ASN A 152 -12.52 15.16 -22.30
C ASN A 152 -12.78 13.70 -21.88
N GLN A 153 -11.74 13.06 -21.35
CA GLN A 153 -11.81 11.71 -20.78
C GLN A 153 -10.94 11.73 -19.52
N PRO A 154 -11.48 12.19 -18.38
CA PRO A 154 -10.72 12.22 -17.14
C PRO A 154 -10.40 10.79 -16.72
N VAL A 155 -9.14 10.54 -16.35
CA VAL A 155 -8.68 9.23 -15.90
C VAL A 155 -8.09 9.26 -14.51
N ALA A 156 -7.60 10.43 -14.07
CA ALA A 156 -6.84 10.59 -12.86
C ALA A 156 -7.58 11.38 -11.79
N PHE A 157 -7.34 10.99 -10.53
CA PHE A 157 -7.68 11.75 -9.34
C PHE A 157 -6.42 12.27 -8.66
N ARG A 158 -6.56 13.43 -8.01
CA ARG A 158 -5.60 13.88 -7.00
C ARG A 158 -6.37 14.35 -5.78
N MET A 159 -6.02 13.80 -4.63
CA MET A 159 -6.61 14.16 -3.36
C MET A 159 -6.22 15.59 -2.97
N PRO A 160 -7.19 16.48 -2.71
CA PRO A 160 -6.92 17.80 -2.17
C PRO A 160 -5.98 17.76 -0.97
N CYS A 161 -4.98 18.64 -0.97
CA CYS A 161 -3.96 18.76 0.08
C CYS A 161 -3.13 17.48 0.36
N CYS A 162 -3.02 16.54 -0.59
CA CYS A 162 -2.22 15.31 -0.42
C CYS A 162 -0.73 15.53 -0.19
N ASP A 163 -0.20 16.73 -0.48
CA ASP A 163 1.19 17.14 -0.30
C ASP A 163 1.39 18.03 0.94
N SER A 164 0.33 18.26 1.74
CA SER A 164 0.38 19.17 2.90
C SER A 164 -0.29 18.61 4.16
N MET A 165 -1.08 17.53 4.04
CA MET A 165 -1.64 16.81 5.18
C MET A 165 -1.99 15.35 4.83
N ASN A 166 -2.24 14.55 5.87
CA ASN A 166 -2.74 13.19 5.72
C ASN A 166 -4.23 13.20 5.28
N SER A 167 -4.45 13.25 3.96
CA SER A 167 -5.79 13.17 3.35
C SER A 167 -6.04 11.87 2.58
N PRO A 168 -5.07 11.31 1.83
CA PRO A 168 -5.20 9.96 1.27
C PRO A 168 -5.49 8.93 2.36
N SER A 169 -6.43 8.03 2.09
CA SER A 169 -6.91 7.05 3.07
C SER A 169 -7.35 5.76 2.39
N PRO A 170 -7.07 4.57 2.95
CA PRO A 170 -7.65 3.31 2.48
C PRO A 170 -9.18 3.35 2.33
N ARG A 171 -9.87 4.15 3.17
CA ARG A 171 -11.33 4.33 3.10
C ARG A 171 -11.77 5.00 1.81
N PHE A 172 -11.01 5.99 1.33
CA PHE A 172 -11.31 6.65 0.06
C PHE A 172 -11.19 5.67 -1.11
N TYR A 173 -10.10 4.91 -1.18
CA TYR A 173 -9.89 3.97 -2.28
C TYR A 173 -10.93 2.85 -2.29
N ALA A 174 -11.14 2.21 -1.14
CA ALA A 174 -12.05 1.08 -1.01
C ALA A 174 -13.52 1.45 -1.25
N GLU A 175 -13.95 2.63 -0.79
CA GLU A 175 -15.39 2.95 -0.70
C GLU A 175 -15.86 4.11 -1.60
N MET A 176 -14.94 4.88 -2.21
CA MET A 176 -15.29 6.00 -3.11
C MET A 176 -14.63 5.86 -4.49
N PHE A 177 -13.30 5.82 -4.57
CA PHE A 177 -12.59 5.76 -5.86
C PHE A 177 -13.00 4.55 -6.68
N ASN A 178 -13.07 3.38 -6.04
CA ASN A 178 -13.43 2.11 -6.66
C ASN A 178 -14.92 1.98 -7.00
N ARG A 179 -15.75 2.99 -6.69
CA ARG A 179 -17.17 3.02 -7.06
C ARG A 179 -17.36 3.72 -8.42
N VAL A 180 -18.59 3.63 -8.93
CA VAL A 180 -19.04 4.30 -10.14
C VAL A 180 -19.98 5.43 -9.73
N SER A 181 -19.91 6.57 -10.40
CA SER A 181 -20.80 7.71 -10.15
C SER A 181 -22.25 7.40 -10.53
N ALA A 182 -23.16 8.30 -10.16
CA ALA A 182 -24.57 8.17 -10.53
C ALA A 182 -24.81 8.22 -12.06
N GLU A 183 -23.93 8.88 -12.82
CA GLU A 183 -23.98 8.91 -14.29
C GLU A 183 -23.23 7.75 -14.96
N GLY A 184 -22.70 6.79 -14.19
CA GLY A 184 -22.00 5.63 -14.74
C GLY A 184 -20.52 5.88 -15.04
N HIS A 185 -19.95 6.99 -14.59
CA HIS A 185 -18.54 7.32 -14.81
C HIS A 185 -17.64 6.86 -13.67
N PHE A 186 -16.37 6.62 -13.98
CA PHE A 186 -15.38 6.21 -13.01
C PHE A 186 -13.96 6.57 -13.49
N LEU A 187 -13.01 6.58 -12.55
CA LEU A 187 -11.58 6.82 -12.82
C LEU A 187 -10.79 5.52 -12.64
N THR A 188 -9.54 5.54 -13.10
CA THR A 188 -8.66 4.35 -13.11
C THR A 188 -7.25 4.67 -12.63
N THR A 189 -6.92 5.95 -12.48
CA THR A 189 -5.63 6.43 -11.98
C THR A 189 -5.82 7.35 -10.77
N ASP A 190 -4.94 7.25 -9.79
CA ASP A 190 -4.72 8.20 -8.70
C ASP A 190 -3.25 8.66 -8.72
N SER A 191 -3.01 9.85 -8.18
CA SER A 191 -1.68 10.40 -7.96
C SER A 191 -1.69 11.26 -6.71
N SER A 192 -1.88 10.59 -5.58
CA SER A 192 -2.07 11.21 -4.27
C SER A 192 -1.11 10.69 -3.20
N VAL A 193 -0.35 9.62 -3.47
CA VAL A 193 0.65 9.08 -2.54
C VAL A 193 2.01 9.71 -2.83
N MET A 194 2.63 10.30 -1.81
CA MET A 194 3.93 10.97 -1.95
C MET A 194 5.08 9.96 -1.90
N ASN A 195 5.92 9.92 -2.94
CA ASN A 195 7.13 9.10 -2.98
C ASN A 195 8.37 9.93 -2.64
N LEU A 196 9.08 9.49 -1.61
CA LEU A 196 10.37 10.05 -1.20
C LEU A 196 11.50 9.19 -1.71
N THR A 197 12.48 9.79 -2.38
CA THR A 197 13.75 9.13 -2.68
C THR A 197 14.69 9.30 -1.48
N THR A 198 15.33 8.23 -1.00
CA THR A 198 16.10 8.23 0.25
C THR A 198 17.49 7.60 0.09
N ALA A 199 18.39 7.79 1.05
CA ALA A 199 19.69 7.09 1.03
C ALA A 199 19.60 5.60 1.39
N SER A 200 18.41 5.07 1.72
CA SER A 200 18.17 3.64 1.92
C SER A 200 18.36 2.87 0.60
N ASP A 201 17.90 3.41 -0.52
CA ASP A 201 18.12 2.81 -1.84
C ASP A 201 19.60 2.86 -2.22
N LYS A 202 20.31 1.74 -2.08
CA LYS A 202 21.75 1.63 -2.38
C LYS A 202 22.07 1.58 -3.87
N SER A 203 21.06 1.47 -4.75
CA SER A 203 21.26 1.48 -6.21
C SER A 203 21.56 2.87 -6.77
N LEU A 204 21.23 3.93 -6.02
CA LEU A 204 21.43 5.32 -6.45
C LEU A 204 22.83 5.87 -6.09
N PRO A 205 23.41 6.78 -6.89
CA PRO A 205 24.56 7.57 -6.46
C PRO A 205 24.24 8.40 -5.22
N ARG A 206 25.19 8.49 -4.27
CA ARG A 206 24.95 9.15 -2.96
C ARG A 206 24.65 10.64 -3.11
N GLU A 207 25.25 11.29 -4.09
CA GLU A 207 25.03 12.71 -4.40
C GLU A 207 23.59 13.03 -4.86
N LEU A 208 22.82 12.04 -5.32
CA LEU A 208 21.42 12.23 -5.67
C LEU A 208 20.50 12.18 -4.45
N VAL A 209 20.89 11.46 -3.40
CA VAL A 209 20.08 11.21 -2.20
C VAL A 209 20.56 11.99 -0.97
N LEU A 210 21.79 12.48 -0.98
CA LEU A 210 22.37 13.32 0.07
C LEU A 210 22.68 14.72 -0.48
N ASP A 211 22.49 15.74 0.34
CA ASP A 211 22.92 17.10 0.06
C ASP A 211 24.42 17.33 0.37
N ALA A 212 24.89 18.57 0.17
CA ALA A 212 26.29 18.93 0.39
C ALA A 212 26.74 18.80 1.87
N ASP A 213 25.81 18.80 2.82
CA ASP A 213 26.09 18.61 4.25
C ASP A 213 26.02 17.11 4.65
N GLY A 214 25.78 16.21 3.68
CA GLY A 214 25.61 14.78 3.91
C GLY A 214 24.26 14.40 4.54
N ARG A 215 23.27 15.29 4.50
CA ARG A 215 21.91 15.04 5.00
C ARG A 215 21.03 14.48 3.89
N GLU A 216 19.98 13.75 4.26
CA GLU A 216 18.95 13.27 3.32
C GLU A 216 18.36 14.44 2.52
N ARG A 217 18.57 14.40 1.19
CA ARG A 217 18.22 15.49 0.27
C ARG A 217 16.72 15.79 0.29
N PHE A 218 15.88 14.76 0.36
CA PHE A 218 14.43 14.90 0.22
C PHE A 218 13.69 14.92 1.55
N ARG A 219 14.25 14.33 2.62
CA ARG A 219 13.62 14.30 3.95
C ARG A 219 13.41 15.70 4.54
N LYS A 220 14.24 16.67 4.17
CA LYS A 220 14.12 18.07 4.63
C LYS A 220 12.81 18.75 4.23
N TYR A 221 12.11 18.25 3.21
CA TYR A 221 10.80 18.75 2.79
C TYR A 221 9.66 18.28 3.70
N PHE A 222 9.95 17.38 4.65
CA PHE A 222 9.06 16.95 5.73
C PHE A 222 9.58 17.43 7.10
N PRO A 223 9.61 18.76 7.34
CA PRO A 223 10.28 19.31 8.50
C PRO A 223 9.54 18.95 9.78
N ALA A 224 10.30 18.52 10.80
CA ALA A 224 9.72 18.16 12.09
C ALA A 224 9.26 19.37 12.91
N ALA A 225 9.80 20.56 12.64
CA ALA A 225 9.53 21.79 13.37
C ALA A 225 9.27 22.97 12.44
N THR A 226 8.48 23.93 12.92
CA THR A 226 8.19 25.19 12.22
C THR A 226 9.22 26.27 12.54
N ASN A 227 9.39 27.23 11.63
CA ASN A 227 10.25 28.41 11.81
C ASN A 227 9.69 29.60 11.01
N ALA A 228 10.48 30.66 10.80
CA ALA A 228 10.04 31.86 10.08
C ALA A 228 9.65 31.59 8.59
N ILE A 229 10.21 30.53 8.00
CA ILE A 229 9.93 30.07 6.63
C ILE A 229 8.95 28.90 6.69
N THR A 230 9.27 27.87 7.47
CA THR A 230 8.46 26.65 7.63
C THR A 230 7.23 26.90 8.48
N ARG A 231 6.08 27.00 7.83
CA ARG A 231 4.80 27.33 8.48
C ARG A 231 4.07 26.11 9.00
N LEU A 232 4.27 24.95 8.38
CA LEU A 232 3.65 23.69 8.79
C LEU A 232 4.73 22.64 9.09
N SER A 233 4.60 21.98 10.24
CA SER A 233 5.37 20.77 10.53
C SER A 233 4.74 19.59 9.79
N LEU A 234 5.57 18.77 9.17
CA LEU A 234 5.18 17.51 8.54
C LEU A 234 5.84 16.32 9.24
N LYS A 235 6.14 16.46 10.55
CA LYS A 235 6.74 15.39 11.36
C LYS A 235 5.97 14.08 11.25
N TRP A 236 4.63 14.18 11.21
CA TRP A 236 3.71 13.06 11.23
C TRP A 236 2.93 12.97 9.92
N PHE A 237 3.67 12.74 8.85
CA PHE A 237 3.12 12.60 7.50
C PHE A 237 3.18 11.14 7.07
N GLY A 238 2.05 10.45 7.20
CA GLY A 238 1.92 9.00 7.04
C GLY A 238 1.41 8.56 5.67
N THR A 239 1.12 9.48 4.76
CA THR A 239 0.63 9.18 3.40
C THR A 239 1.77 9.18 2.37
N THR A 240 2.84 8.44 2.69
CA THR A 240 4.06 8.35 1.87
C THR A 240 4.45 6.91 1.58
N ILE A 241 5.22 6.76 0.52
CA ILE A 241 6.04 5.59 0.23
C ILE A 241 7.50 6.05 0.02
N GLU A 242 8.44 5.12 0.13
CA GLU A 242 9.87 5.41 -0.03
C GLU A 242 10.47 4.56 -1.15
N ASP A 243 11.28 5.22 -1.98
CA ASP A 243 12.11 4.59 -3.02
C ASP A 243 11.34 3.74 -4.05
N TYR A 244 10.09 4.10 -4.36
CA TYR A 244 9.28 3.39 -5.33
C TYR A 244 8.63 4.35 -6.36
N PRO A 245 9.42 4.90 -7.31
CA PRO A 245 8.92 5.82 -8.33
C PRO A 245 8.30 5.05 -9.52
N TYR A 246 7.44 4.07 -9.27
CA TYR A 246 6.79 3.28 -10.32
C TYR A 246 5.28 3.25 -10.11
N PRO A 247 4.49 3.08 -11.19
CA PRO A 247 3.07 2.83 -11.02
C PRO A 247 2.83 1.49 -10.31
N TYR A 248 1.80 1.42 -9.47
CA TYR A 248 1.36 0.18 -8.80
C TYR A 248 -0.17 0.15 -8.67
N VAL A 249 -0.73 -0.98 -8.26
CA VAL A 249 -2.20 -1.15 -8.21
C VAL A 249 -2.70 -1.11 -6.77
N ILE A 250 -3.69 -0.26 -6.50
CA ILE A 250 -4.43 -0.21 -5.23
C ILE A 250 -5.77 -0.92 -5.42
N GLY A 251 -6.04 -1.94 -4.60
CA GLY A 251 -7.35 -2.60 -4.53
C GLY A 251 -7.88 -3.09 -5.88
N LYS A 252 -6.98 -3.59 -6.75
CA LYS A 252 -7.26 -4.19 -8.08
C LYS A 252 -7.79 -3.22 -9.16
N LEU A 253 -8.26 -2.03 -8.79
CA LEU A 253 -9.05 -1.14 -9.67
C LEU A 253 -8.39 0.21 -9.96
N CYS A 254 -7.38 0.59 -9.17
CA CYS A 254 -6.74 1.89 -9.24
C CYS A 254 -5.25 1.75 -9.55
N TRP A 255 -4.76 2.42 -10.60
CA TRP A 255 -3.34 2.70 -10.78
C TRP A 255 -2.94 3.86 -9.88
N GLU A 256 -1.97 3.68 -8.99
CA GLU A 256 -1.29 4.80 -8.32
C GLU A 256 -0.05 5.18 -9.09
N PHE A 257 0.03 6.44 -9.49
CA PHE A 257 1.25 7.09 -9.96
C PHE A 257 1.78 7.98 -8.83
N PRO A 258 2.72 7.47 -8.03
CA PRO A 258 3.14 8.19 -6.84
C PRO A 258 3.75 9.54 -7.21
N ALA A 259 3.32 10.58 -6.50
CA ALA A 259 3.78 11.95 -6.69
C ALA A 259 5.19 12.11 -6.13
N MET A 260 6.09 12.72 -6.88
CA MET A 260 7.46 12.94 -6.41
C MET A 260 7.48 14.03 -5.34
N ALA A 261 8.03 13.71 -4.17
CA ALA A 261 8.36 14.72 -3.18
C ALA A 261 9.75 15.36 -3.51
N PRO A 262 9.88 16.69 -3.49
CA PRO A 262 8.85 17.64 -3.07
C PRO A 262 7.91 18.07 -4.21
N SER A 263 6.64 18.34 -3.87
CA SER A 263 5.78 19.26 -4.62
C SER A 263 6.30 20.71 -4.51
N ASP A 264 5.76 21.64 -5.30
CA ASP A 264 6.08 23.06 -5.11
C ASP A 264 5.56 23.64 -3.78
N TRP A 265 4.49 23.08 -3.21
CA TRP A 265 3.99 23.44 -1.89
C TRP A 265 4.96 23.03 -0.78
N GLU A 266 5.39 21.76 -0.78
CA GLU A 266 6.34 21.22 0.20
C GLU A 266 7.66 22.00 0.13
N ALA A 267 8.10 22.29 -1.10
CA ALA A 267 9.28 23.10 -1.34
C ALA A 267 9.15 24.53 -0.83
N ASN A 268 7.99 25.17 -1.04
CA ASN A 268 7.74 26.51 -0.50
C ASN A 268 7.65 26.50 1.04
N ASN A 269 7.09 25.47 1.65
CA ASN A 269 7.08 25.31 3.10
C ASN A 269 8.51 25.12 3.66
N ALA A 270 9.38 24.38 2.95
CA ALA A 270 10.75 24.19 3.39
C ALA A 270 11.65 25.42 3.19
N HIS A 271 11.53 26.09 2.04
CA HIS A 271 12.54 27.05 1.55
C HIS A 271 12.00 28.42 1.15
N GLY A 272 10.68 28.64 1.20
CA GLY A 272 10.03 29.82 0.66
C GLY A 272 9.91 29.80 -0.87
N PRO A 273 9.28 30.84 -1.45
CA PRO A 273 8.91 30.84 -2.86
C PRO A 273 10.13 30.97 -3.78
N ASN A 274 10.09 30.29 -4.91
CA ASN A 274 11.00 30.42 -6.03
C ASN A 274 12.48 30.13 -5.71
N ASN A 275 12.71 29.26 -4.73
CA ASN A 275 14.05 28.92 -4.28
C ASN A 275 14.81 28.08 -5.33
N PRO A 276 16.04 28.45 -5.73
CA PRO A 276 16.81 27.69 -6.72
C PRO A 276 17.24 26.30 -6.24
N VAL A 277 17.36 26.08 -4.92
CA VAL A 277 17.66 24.75 -4.34
C VAL A 277 16.59 23.75 -4.72
N THR A 278 15.32 24.17 -4.72
CA THR A 278 14.19 23.33 -5.12
C THR A 278 14.34 22.82 -6.55
N VAL A 279 14.73 23.68 -7.49
CA VAL A 279 14.93 23.28 -8.89
C VAL A 279 16.11 22.31 -9.02
N ALA A 280 17.18 22.51 -8.24
CA ALA A 280 18.31 21.58 -8.21
C ALA A 280 17.91 20.20 -7.66
N ASP A 281 17.09 20.16 -6.61
CA ASP A 281 16.61 18.91 -6.02
C ASP A 281 15.62 18.18 -6.93
N TRP A 282 14.76 18.90 -7.67
CA TRP A 282 13.92 18.28 -8.72
C TRP A 282 14.75 17.66 -9.84
N LYS A 283 15.84 18.30 -10.26
CA LYS A 283 16.76 17.71 -11.25
C LYS A 283 17.42 16.44 -10.72
N ALA A 284 17.81 16.41 -9.45
CA ALA A 284 18.36 15.21 -8.81
C ALA A 284 17.32 14.08 -8.70
N ALA A 285 16.08 14.41 -8.36
CA ALA A 285 14.98 13.43 -8.33
C ALA A 285 14.63 12.89 -9.72
N LEU A 286 14.67 13.73 -10.76
CA LEU A 286 14.55 13.27 -12.15
C LEU A 286 15.70 12.32 -12.52
N ASP A 287 16.94 12.66 -12.16
CA ASP A 287 18.10 11.81 -12.41
C ASP A 287 17.94 10.43 -11.73
N ALA A 288 17.48 10.41 -10.48
CA ALA A 288 17.17 9.18 -9.77
C ALA A 288 16.04 8.39 -10.46
N SER A 289 14.98 9.07 -10.91
CA SER A 289 13.86 8.45 -11.63
C SER A 289 14.32 7.82 -12.96
N VAL A 290 15.22 8.48 -13.70
CA VAL A 290 15.80 7.92 -14.94
C VAL A 290 16.67 6.70 -14.66
N LEU A 291 17.52 6.75 -13.63
CA LEU A 291 18.35 5.60 -13.23
C LEU A 291 17.49 4.39 -12.83
N LYS A 292 16.37 4.65 -12.16
CA LYS A 292 15.41 3.64 -11.74
C LYS A 292 14.50 3.17 -12.88
N GLN A 293 14.51 3.87 -14.02
CA GLN A 293 13.55 3.69 -15.11
C GLN A 293 12.09 3.89 -14.68
N GLY A 294 11.86 4.83 -13.77
CA GLY A 294 10.57 5.10 -13.15
C GLY A 294 9.81 6.29 -13.75
N THR A 295 8.86 6.79 -12.99
CA THR A 295 8.05 7.98 -13.28
C THR A 295 8.45 9.15 -12.39
N PHE A 296 8.46 10.36 -12.95
CA PHE A 296 8.52 11.61 -12.20
C PHE A 296 7.18 12.32 -12.36
N THR A 297 6.32 12.20 -11.36
CA THR A 297 5.01 12.86 -11.34
C THR A 297 5.09 14.13 -10.53
N PHE A 298 4.90 15.27 -11.18
CA PHE A 298 5.15 16.58 -10.59
C PHE A 298 3.83 17.27 -10.22
N ILE A 299 3.71 17.69 -8.96
CA ILE A 299 2.64 18.56 -8.46
C ILE A 299 3.15 20.01 -8.41
N PHE A 300 2.44 20.93 -9.08
CA PHE A 300 2.73 22.36 -8.99
C PHE A 300 1.47 23.23 -9.07
N HIS A 301 1.59 24.50 -8.68
CA HIS A 301 0.45 25.41 -8.56
C HIS A 301 0.76 26.83 -9.06
N PRO A 302 -0.25 27.59 -9.54
CA PRO A 302 -0.08 28.99 -9.94
C PRO A 302 -0.26 29.94 -8.75
N HIS A 303 0.35 29.64 -7.60
CA HIS A 303 0.23 30.40 -6.35
C HIS A 303 1.45 31.26 -6.01
N GLY A 304 2.45 31.31 -6.90
CA GLY A 304 3.67 32.09 -6.71
C GLY A 304 4.74 31.41 -5.86
N TRP A 305 4.55 30.13 -5.53
CA TRP A 305 5.54 29.25 -4.90
C TRP A 305 6.65 28.86 -5.87
N ILE A 306 6.31 28.71 -7.14
CA ILE A 306 7.24 28.50 -8.25
C ILE A 306 6.89 29.42 -9.43
N ARG A 307 7.91 29.81 -10.21
CA ARG A 307 7.70 30.55 -11.46
C ARG A 307 7.65 29.64 -12.70
N PRO A 308 6.91 30.02 -13.76
CA PRO A 308 6.92 29.30 -15.03
C PRO A 308 8.33 29.07 -15.59
N GLU A 309 9.24 30.04 -15.43
CA GLU A 309 10.62 29.93 -15.96
C GLU A 309 11.42 28.82 -15.27
N GLN A 310 11.15 28.53 -14.00
CA GLN A 310 11.82 27.45 -13.27
C GLN A 310 11.32 26.07 -13.73
N LEU A 311 10.05 25.97 -14.13
CA LEU A 311 9.50 24.75 -14.72
C LEU A 311 10.01 24.56 -16.15
N VAL A 312 10.14 25.63 -16.93
CA VAL A 312 10.81 25.59 -18.24
C VAL A 312 12.27 25.16 -18.09
N GLU A 313 12.99 25.66 -17.08
CA GLU A 313 14.37 25.24 -16.78
C GLU A 313 14.47 23.74 -16.48
N PHE A 314 13.49 23.18 -15.75
CA PHE A 314 13.41 21.74 -15.50
C PHE A 314 13.14 20.94 -16.79
N ILE A 315 12.19 21.39 -17.62
CA ILE A 315 11.88 20.78 -18.92
C ILE A 315 13.12 20.79 -19.83
N ASP A 316 13.83 21.92 -19.89
CA ASP A 316 15.06 22.06 -20.65
C ASP A 316 16.17 21.14 -20.15
N TYR A 317 16.29 20.97 -18.83
CA TYR A 317 17.23 20.04 -18.25
C TYR A 317 16.93 18.60 -18.69
N ALA A 318 15.67 18.18 -18.58
CA ALA A 318 15.23 16.84 -18.99
C ALA A 318 15.51 16.58 -20.48
N ASP A 319 15.09 17.50 -21.35
CA ASP A 319 15.28 17.41 -22.81
C ASP A 319 16.77 17.41 -23.19
N LYS A 320 17.56 18.33 -22.64
CA LYS A 320 18.98 18.45 -22.96
C LYS A 320 19.82 17.27 -22.47
N LYS A 321 19.54 16.77 -21.26
CA LYS A 321 20.33 15.70 -20.64
C LYS A 321 19.92 14.32 -21.14
N TYR A 322 18.63 14.06 -21.29
CA TYR A 322 18.10 12.72 -21.58
C TYR A 322 17.47 12.59 -22.97
N GLY A 323 16.99 13.69 -23.55
CA GLY A 323 16.33 13.68 -24.86
C GLY A 323 15.23 12.62 -24.92
N ARG A 324 15.30 11.75 -25.93
CA ARG A 324 14.30 10.69 -26.17
C ARG A 324 14.19 9.64 -25.05
N LYS A 325 15.15 9.56 -24.13
CA LYS A 325 15.07 8.67 -22.97
C LYS A 325 14.01 9.10 -21.96
N VAL A 326 13.64 10.38 -21.95
CA VAL A 326 12.55 10.90 -21.12
C VAL A 326 11.37 11.26 -22.01
N LYS A 327 10.19 10.76 -21.68
CA LYS A 327 8.94 11.10 -22.37
C LYS A 327 8.06 11.94 -21.47
N PHE A 328 7.56 13.06 -21.99
CA PHE A 328 6.50 13.82 -21.32
C PHE A 328 5.14 13.25 -21.72
N LEU A 329 4.33 12.88 -20.72
CA LEU A 329 2.98 12.37 -20.89
C LEU A 329 2.02 13.10 -19.93
N ASN A 330 0.76 13.21 -20.31
CA ASN A 330 -0.32 13.48 -19.37
C ASN A 330 -0.87 12.14 -18.81
N PHE A 331 -1.70 12.15 -17.77
CA PHE A 331 -2.20 10.91 -17.17
C PHE A 331 -3.02 10.04 -18.14
N ARG A 332 -3.83 10.67 -19.00
CA ARG A 332 -4.59 9.95 -20.03
C ARG A 332 -3.67 9.17 -20.97
N GLU A 333 -2.63 9.79 -21.48
CA GLU A 333 -1.65 9.14 -22.35
C GLU A 333 -0.85 8.04 -21.62
N ALA A 334 -0.54 8.25 -20.34
CA ALA A 334 0.12 7.23 -19.52
C ALA A 334 -0.77 6.00 -19.33
N GLN A 335 -2.05 6.20 -19.01
CA GLN A 335 -3.02 5.12 -18.88
C GLN A 335 -3.26 4.39 -20.21
N GLU A 336 -3.45 5.10 -21.32
CA GLU A 336 -3.62 4.49 -22.65
C GLU A 336 -2.45 3.56 -23.00
N ARG A 337 -1.23 3.91 -22.57
CA ARG A 337 -0.02 3.10 -22.78
C ARG A 337 0.03 1.90 -21.84
N LEU A 338 -0.34 2.04 -20.56
CA LEU A 338 -0.52 0.91 -19.65
C LEU A 338 -1.52 -0.08 -20.27
N ASP A 339 -2.71 0.38 -20.62
CA ASP A 339 -3.75 -0.48 -21.17
C ASP A 339 -3.27 -1.18 -22.44
N LYS A 340 -2.72 -0.44 -23.40
CA LYS A 340 -2.30 -1.00 -24.68
C LYS A 340 -1.08 -1.92 -24.59
N ASN A 341 0.00 -1.48 -23.94
CA ASN A 341 1.30 -2.14 -24.05
C ASN A 341 1.53 -3.16 -22.93
N LEU A 342 1.02 -2.88 -21.72
CA LEU A 342 1.14 -3.74 -20.54
C LEU A 342 -0.06 -4.69 -20.40
N LEU A 343 -1.28 -4.24 -20.72
CA LEU A 343 -2.50 -5.03 -20.50
C LEU A 343 -3.16 -5.57 -21.78
N LEU A 344 -2.53 -5.41 -22.96
CA LEU A 344 -3.07 -5.86 -24.26
C LEU A 344 -4.49 -5.33 -24.55
N SER A 345 -4.76 -4.10 -24.14
CA SER A 345 -6.06 -3.42 -24.19
C SER A 345 -7.15 -4.06 -23.33
N HIS A 346 -6.77 -4.78 -22.27
CA HIS A 346 -7.66 -5.25 -21.20
C HIS A 346 -7.42 -4.43 -19.92
N PRO A 347 -7.99 -3.22 -19.79
CA PRO A 347 -7.75 -2.31 -18.67
C PRO A 347 -8.08 -2.94 -17.32
N LEU A 348 -7.56 -2.37 -16.21
CA LEU A 348 -7.86 -2.86 -14.84
C LEU A 348 -9.36 -2.96 -14.56
N ARG A 349 -10.14 -1.99 -15.07
CA ARG A 349 -11.58 -1.90 -14.87
C ARG A 349 -12.33 -2.29 -16.15
N ALA A 350 -13.36 -3.11 -16.00
CA ALA A 350 -14.31 -3.43 -17.06
C ALA A 350 -15.11 -2.19 -17.45
N SER A 351 -15.88 -2.25 -18.55
CA SER A 351 -16.67 -1.10 -19.04
C SER A 351 -17.72 -0.58 -18.05
N ASN A 352 -18.10 -1.39 -17.07
CA ASN A 352 -19.01 -1.02 -15.98
C ASN A 352 -18.27 -0.56 -14.70
N GLY A 353 -16.95 -0.37 -14.76
CA GLY A 353 -16.12 0.06 -13.64
C GLY A 353 -15.76 -1.04 -12.63
N GLN A 354 -16.13 -2.29 -12.84
CA GLN A 354 -15.76 -3.38 -11.91
C GLN A 354 -14.43 -4.03 -12.30
N ASP A 355 -13.92 -4.96 -11.48
CA ASP A 355 -12.67 -5.68 -11.76
C ASP A 355 -12.73 -6.41 -13.10
N ASN A 356 -11.72 -6.21 -13.95
CA ASN A 356 -11.61 -6.87 -15.26
C ASN A 356 -10.75 -8.15 -15.22
N GLY A 357 -10.35 -8.60 -14.03
CA GLY A 357 -9.52 -9.79 -13.85
C GLY A 357 -8.05 -9.55 -14.16
N VAL A 358 -7.52 -8.39 -13.78
CA VAL A 358 -6.09 -8.08 -13.95
C VAL A 358 -5.36 -8.20 -12.61
N ARG A 359 -4.22 -8.90 -12.59
CA ARG A 359 -3.33 -9.00 -11.43
C ARG A 359 -1.90 -8.76 -11.89
N LEU A 360 -1.19 -7.88 -11.19
CA LEU A 360 0.25 -7.68 -11.36
C LEU A 360 0.96 -8.42 -10.25
N LEU A 361 1.96 -9.23 -10.58
CA LEU A 361 2.78 -9.97 -9.63
C LEU A 361 4.09 -10.42 -10.28
N ASP A 362 5.15 -10.58 -9.49
CA ASP A 362 6.44 -11.12 -9.97
C ASP A 362 6.37 -12.66 -10.01
N LEU A 363 6.14 -13.22 -11.20
CA LEU A 363 5.89 -14.66 -11.39
C LEU A 363 7.17 -15.48 -11.35
N ASN A 364 8.28 -14.90 -11.82
CA ASN A 364 9.56 -15.58 -11.98
C ASN A 364 10.62 -15.14 -10.94
N ASN A 365 10.25 -14.25 -10.01
CA ASN A 365 11.10 -13.68 -8.96
C ASN A 365 12.31 -12.90 -9.51
N ASP A 366 12.13 -12.14 -10.60
CA ASP A 366 13.20 -11.33 -11.22
C ASP A 366 13.21 -9.86 -10.78
N GLY A 367 12.30 -9.47 -9.89
CA GLY A 367 12.16 -8.11 -9.36
C GLY A 367 11.42 -7.16 -10.29
N CYS A 368 10.76 -7.66 -11.33
CA CYS A 368 9.84 -6.92 -12.20
C CYS A 368 8.42 -7.46 -12.07
N LEU A 369 7.42 -6.58 -12.21
CA LEU A 369 6.03 -7.00 -12.23
C LEU A 369 5.65 -7.63 -13.58
N ASP A 370 5.09 -8.83 -13.50
CA ASP A 370 4.42 -9.53 -14.59
C ASP A 370 2.90 -9.32 -14.53
N VAL A 371 2.17 -9.80 -15.53
CA VAL A 371 0.73 -9.54 -15.66
C VAL A 371 -0.05 -10.82 -15.91
N ILE A 372 -1.15 -10.98 -15.18
CA ILE A 372 -2.23 -11.90 -15.53
C ILE A 372 -3.46 -11.06 -15.90
N CYS A 373 -3.98 -11.25 -17.11
CA CYS A 373 -5.24 -10.71 -17.57
C CYS A 373 -6.17 -11.89 -17.86
N ALA A 374 -7.12 -12.15 -16.95
CA ALA A 374 -7.96 -13.33 -17.00
C ALA A 374 -9.43 -13.03 -16.64
N ASN A 375 -10.26 -12.94 -17.67
CA ASN A 375 -11.71 -12.95 -17.59
C ASN A 375 -12.27 -14.02 -18.55
N GLU A 376 -13.59 -14.09 -18.71
CA GLU A 376 -14.24 -15.10 -19.56
C GLU A 376 -13.86 -15.03 -21.05
N GLN A 377 -13.38 -13.89 -21.54
CA GLN A 377 -13.06 -13.64 -22.94
C GLN A 377 -11.56 -13.71 -23.22
N PHE A 378 -10.73 -13.53 -22.19
CA PHE A 378 -9.30 -13.37 -22.31
C PHE A 378 -8.58 -14.02 -21.14
N LEU A 379 -7.64 -14.92 -21.41
CA LEU A 379 -6.98 -15.75 -20.40
C LEU A 379 -5.47 -15.79 -20.64
N GLN A 380 -4.76 -14.71 -20.33
CA GLN A 380 -3.33 -14.58 -20.62
C GLN A 380 -2.49 -14.29 -19.38
N THR A 381 -1.28 -14.85 -19.42
CA THR A 381 -0.16 -14.51 -18.54
C THR A 381 0.93 -13.89 -19.40
N ARG A 382 1.54 -12.81 -18.93
CA ARG A 382 2.64 -12.11 -19.60
C ARG A 382 3.79 -11.97 -18.63
N VAL A 383 4.98 -12.43 -19.03
CA VAL A 383 6.22 -12.30 -18.26
C VAL A 383 7.15 -11.32 -18.95
N TRP A 384 7.69 -10.36 -18.20
CA TRP A 384 8.63 -9.38 -18.69
C TRP A 384 10.05 -9.92 -18.65
N ASN A 385 10.81 -9.72 -19.73
CA ASN A 385 12.26 -9.92 -19.71
C ASN A 385 12.94 -8.54 -19.70
N PRO A 386 13.52 -8.10 -18.58
CA PRO A 386 14.12 -6.77 -18.48
C PRO A 386 15.40 -6.61 -19.32
N LYS A 387 16.11 -7.69 -19.62
CA LYS A 387 17.31 -7.66 -20.46
C LYS A 387 16.97 -7.48 -21.93
N GLU A 388 15.93 -8.16 -22.39
CA GLU A 388 15.45 -8.10 -23.78
C GLU A 388 14.44 -6.96 -24.02
N LYS A 389 13.95 -6.34 -22.94
CA LYS A 389 12.84 -5.37 -22.95
C LYS A 389 11.63 -5.89 -23.71
N LYS A 390 11.23 -7.13 -23.41
CA LYS A 390 10.21 -7.85 -24.17
C LYS A 390 9.29 -8.65 -23.28
N TRP A 391 8.01 -8.65 -23.65
CA TRP A 391 6.99 -9.53 -23.07
C TRP A 391 6.98 -10.89 -23.75
N THR A 392 6.88 -11.95 -22.95
CA THR A 392 6.50 -13.29 -23.39
C THR A 392 5.11 -13.60 -22.87
N THR A 393 4.25 -14.15 -23.71
CA THR A 393 2.84 -14.41 -23.37
C THR A 393 2.54 -15.91 -23.41
N SER A 394 1.80 -16.39 -22.42
CA SER A 394 1.23 -17.74 -22.35
C SER A 394 -0.22 -17.70 -21.83
N GLY A 395 -0.88 -18.86 -21.73
CA GLY A 395 -2.27 -18.94 -21.26
C GLY A 395 -2.39 -19.02 -19.74
N PHE A 396 -3.40 -18.37 -19.17
CA PHE A 396 -3.83 -18.58 -17.78
C PHE A 396 -5.02 -19.55 -17.74
N PRO A 397 -5.13 -20.49 -16.78
CA PRO A 397 -6.03 -21.62 -16.91
C PRO A 397 -7.50 -21.35 -16.53
N VAL A 398 -7.81 -20.25 -15.82
CA VAL A 398 -9.15 -19.98 -15.29
C VAL A 398 -9.43 -18.47 -15.25
N PRO A 399 -10.67 -17.98 -15.48
CA PRO A 399 -10.97 -16.58 -15.26
C PRO A 399 -10.75 -16.17 -13.79
N LEU A 400 -10.19 -14.98 -13.57
CA LEU A 400 -10.10 -14.36 -12.25
C LEU A 400 -11.42 -13.71 -11.84
N VAL A 401 -12.19 -13.23 -12.82
CA VAL A 401 -13.54 -12.69 -12.66
C VAL A 401 -14.51 -13.34 -13.63
N THR A 402 -15.74 -13.54 -13.20
CA THR A 402 -16.85 -14.05 -14.01
C THR A 402 -18.08 -13.17 -13.80
N PRO A 403 -18.84 -12.81 -14.85
CA PRO A 403 -20.05 -12.02 -14.68
C PRO A 403 -21.19 -12.86 -14.08
N ASP A 404 -22.04 -12.20 -13.30
CA ASP A 404 -23.34 -12.72 -12.90
C ASP A 404 -24.38 -12.60 -14.04
N GLN A 405 -25.64 -12.97 -13.76
CA GLN A 405 -26.73 -12.89 -14.74
C GLN A 405 -27.05 -11.47 -15.20
N GLN A 406 -26.65 -10.46 -14.41
CA GLN A 406 -26.84 -9.04 -14.69
C GLN A 406 -25.61 -8.41 -15.35
N GLY A 407 -24.53 -9.19 -15.57
CA GLY A 407 -23.29 -8.71 -16.15
C GLY A 407 -22.33 -8.06 -15.15
N ASN A 408 -22.59 -8.15 -13.83
CA ASN A 408 -21.64 -7.67 -12.83
C ASN A 408 -20.51 -8.67 -12.65
N GLN A 409 -19.27 -8.19 -12.67
CA GLN A 409 -18.07 -8.99 -12.48
C GLN A 409 -17.96 -9.44 -11.01
N GLN A 410 -17.76 -10.75 -10.84
CA GLN A 410 -17.58 -11.42 -9.55
C GLN A 410 -16.23 -12.10 -9.50
N GLU A 411 -15.48 -11.92 -8.41
CA GLU A 411 -14.21 -12.64 -8.23
C GLU A 411 -14.44 -14.15 -8.14
N SER A 412 -13.60 -14.92 -8.84
CA SER A 412 -13.71 -16.39 -8.89
C SER A 412 -13.17 -17.09 -7.64
N GLY A 413 -12.40 -16.37 -6.81
CA GLY A 413 -11.77 -16.91 -5.60
C GLY A 413 -10.40 -17.56 -5.85
N VAL A 414 -9.66 -17.14 -6.87
CA VAL A 414 -8.26 -17.59 -7.09
C VAL A 414 -7.36 -16.95 -6.04
N LYS A 415 -6.51 -17.74 -5.40
CA LYS A 415 -5.48 -17.31 -4.43
C LYS A 415 -4.09 -17.66 -4.95
N PHE A 416 -3.15 -16.73 -4.80
CA PHE A 416 -1.76 -16.90 -5.24
C PHE A 416 -0.83 -17.04 -4.03
N GLY A 417 0.16 -17.92 -4.13
CA GLY A 417 1.14 -18.16 -3.06
C GLY A 417 2.36 -18.93 -3.53
N ILE A 418 3.38 -19.00 -2.68
CA ILE A 418 4.60 -19.78 -2.92
C ILE A 418 4.51 -21.07 -2.10
N ILE A 419 4.16 -22.20 -2.73
CA ILE A 419 3.85 -23.44 -2.00
C ILE A 419 5.06 -24.40 -1.96
N HIS A 420 5.83 -24.42 -3.05
CA HIS A 420 6.89 -25.42 -3.25
C HIS A 420 8.28 -24.87 -2.94
N ALA A 421 9.19 -25.81 -2.65
CA ALA A 421 10.61 -25.57 -2.39
C ALA A 421 11.37 -24.81 -3.50
N ASP A 422 10.82 -24.76 -4.71
CA ASP A 422 11.43 -24.07 -5.84
C ASP A 422 11.06 -22.59 -5.98
N GLY A 423 10.23 -22.06 -5.06
CA GLY A 423 9.90 -20.64 -4.99
C GLY A 423 8.95 -20.15 -6.09
N ARG A 424 8.35 -21.06 -6.86
CA ARG A 424 7.44 -20.74 -7.96
C ARG A 424 6.05 -20.35 -7.47
N VAL A 425 5.44 -19.42 -8.19
CA VAL A 425 4.07 -18.99 -7.92
C VAL A 425 3.09 -20.11 -8.25
N SER A 426 2.19 -20.37 -7.30
CA SER A 426 1.07 -21.27 -7.45
C SER A 426 -0.26 -20.51 -7.36
N ALA A 427 -1.27 -20.98 -8.09
CA ALA A 427 -2.63 -20.45 -8.08
C ALA A 427 -3.59 -21.56 -7.64
N LEU A 428 -4.42 -21.30 -6.64
CA LEU A 428 -5.42 -22.21 -6.09
C LEU A 428 -6.82 -21.60 -6.23
N ILE A 429 -7.78 -22.40 -6.70
CA ILE A 429 -9.20 -22.06 -6.67
C ILE A 429 -10.00 -23.27 -6.16
N ARG A 430 -10.86 -23.03 -5.18
CA ARG A 430 -11.77 -24.06 -4.69
C ARG A 430 -13.12 -23.47 -4.29
N ASN A 431 -14.15 -23.83 -5.03
CA ASN A 431 -15.54 -23.48 -4.77
C ASN A 431 -16.42 -24.71 -5.05
N GLU A 432 -17.74 -24.53 -5.06
CA GLU A 432 -18.71 -25.62 -5.24
C GLU A 432 -18.64 -26.30 -6.61
N THR A 433 -18.04 -25.63 -7.60
CA THR A 433 -18.02 -26.07 -9.01
C THR A 433 -16.61 -26.35 -9.53
N VAL A 434 -15.58 -25.75 -8.94
CA VAL A 434 -14.19 -25.84 -9.38
C VAL A 434 -13.31 -26.14 -8.19
N ALA A 435 -12.44 -27.15 -8.31
CA ALA A 435 -11.37 -27.44 -7.36
C ALA A 435 -10.10 -27.75 -8.15
N LYS A 436 -9.21 -26.75 -8.28
CA LYS A 436 -8.01 -26.83 -9.12
C LYS A 436 -6.87 -26.00 -8.55
N ALA A 437 -5.66 -26.42 -8.89
CA ALA A 437 -4.45 -25.67 -8.60
C ALA A 437 -3.43 -25.85 -9.74
N TRP A 438 -2.57 -24.84 -9.90
CA TRP A 438 -1.51 -24.81 -10.90
C TRP A 438 -0.27 -24.12 -10.36
N THR A 439 0.89 -24.50 -10.87
CA THR A 439 2.18 -23.85 -10.57
C THR A 439 2.80 -23.33 -11.86
N PHE A 440 3.31 -22.10 -11.84
CA PHE A 440 3.93 -21.47 -12.98
C PHE A 440 5.37 -21.96 -13.15
N ASP A 441 5.68 -22.67 -14.25
CA ASP A 441 6.99 -23.29 -14.45
C ASP A 441 8.10 -22.32 -14.90
N GLY A 442 7.75 -21.06 -15.14
CA GLY A 442 8.57 -20.01 -15.75
C GLY A 442 8.14 -19.66 -17.19
N VAL A 443 7.27 -20.47 -17.80
CA VAL A 443 6.75 -20.29 -19.16
C VAL A 443 5.23 -20.39 -19.18
N GLN A 444 4.65 -21.39 -18.51
CA GLN A 444 3.23 -21.70 -18.52
C GLN A 444 2.74 -22.25 -17.16
N TRP A 445 1.43 -22.27 -16.97
CA TRP A 445 0.79 -22.86 -15.79
C TRP A 445 0.61 -24.36 -15.96
N ILE A 446 1.21 -25.14 -15.08
CA ILE A 446 1.14 -26.61 -15.07
C ILE A 446 0.13 -27.05 -14.01
N ASP A 447 -0.71 -28.04 -14.33
CA ASP A 447 -1.66 -28.62 -13.36
C ASP A 447 -0.89 -29.16 -12.17
N ASP A 448 -1.24 -28.66 -10.98
CA ASP A 448 -0.77 -29.17 -9.71
C ASP A 448 -1.98 -29.47 -8.81
N SER A 449 -2.81 -30.42 -9.27
CA SER A 449 -3.97 -30.86 -8.50
C SER A 449 -3.59 -31.45 -7.12
N SER A 450 -2.32 -31.77 -6.88
CA SER A 450 -1.87 -32.31 -5.59
C SER A 450 -2.00 -31.30 -4.44
N VAL A 451 -1.90 -30.00 -4.75
CA VAL A 451 -2.11 -28.89 -3.80
C VAL A 451 -3.50 -28.92 -3.15
N LEU A 452 -4.47 -29.67 -3.67
CA LEU A 452 -5.79 -29.81 -3.06
C LEU A 452 -5.82 -30.80 -1.88
N ASN A 453 -4.80 -31.65 -1.75
CA ASN A 453 -4.77 -32.73 -0.76
C ASN A 453 -4.64 -32.18 0.67
N GLY A 454 -5.50 -32.65 1.59
CA GLY A 454 -5.45 -32.27 3.01
C GLY A 454 -6.12 -30.94 3.35
N LEU A 455 -6.76 -30.27 2.38
CA LEU A 455 -7.51 -29.02 2.60
C LEU A 455 -8.93 -29.28 3.11
N GLU A 456 -9.06 -29.80 4.32
CA GLU A 456 -10.34 -30.04 4.98
C GLU A 456 -10.24 -29.82 6.50
N ILE A 457 -11.37 -29.47 7.12
CA ILE A 457 -11.51 -29.38 8.57
C ILE A 457 -12.76 -30.16 8.95
N ASP A 458 -12.60 -31.16 9.83
CA ASP A 458 -13.69 -32.00 10.33
C ASP A 458 -14.51 -32.68 9.21
N GLY A 459 -13.83 -33.04 8.11
CA GLY A 459 -14.44 -33.66 6.92
C GLY A 459 -15.07 -32.68 5.93
N GLU A 460 -15.12 -31.39 6.25
CA GLU A 460 -15.63 -30.35 5.36
C GLU A 460 -14.49 -29.71 4.55
N PRO A 461 -14.67 -29.52 3.24
CA PRO A 461 -13.64 -28.93 2.39
C PRO A 461 -13.38 -27.46 2.77
N ILE A 462 -12.11 -27.04 2.68
CA ILE A 462 -11.77 -25.62 2.70
C ILE A 462 -11.99 -25.05 1.31
N LEU A 463 -12.95 -24.13 1.19
CA LEU A 463 -13.25 -23.42 -0.05
C LEU A 463 -12.62 -22.02 0.01
N THR A 464 -12.15 -21.50 -1.13
CA THR A 464 -11.64 -20.13 -1.28
C THR A 464 -12.76 -19.12 -1.50
N ALA A 465 -13.87 -19.54 -2.11
CA ALA A 465 -15.07 -18.75 -2.28
C ALA A 465 -16.33 -19.64 -2.38
N THR A 466 -17.50 -19.05 -2.16
CA THR A 466 -18.82 -19.71 -2.29
C THR A 466 -19.80 -18.77 -2.98
N ALA A 467 -20.84 -19.32 -3.61
CA ALA A 467 -21.94 -18.54 -4.16
C ALA A 467 -22.73 -17.84 -3.03
N ASP A 468 -23.10 -16.58 -3.25
CA ASP A 468 -23.91 -15.79 -2.33
C ASP A 468 -25.12 -15.19 -3.06
N PRO A 469 -26.36 -15.37 -2.58
CA PRO A 469 -27.55 -14.84 -3.25
C PRO A 469 -27.60 -13.31 -3.36
N ILE A 470 -26.86 -12.59 -2.50
CA ILE A 470 -26.87 -11.13 -2.41
C ILE A 470 -25.60 -10.55 -3.04
N ALA A 471 -24.43 -11.09 -2.71
CA ALA A 471 -23.13 -10.61 -3.17
C ALA A 471 -22.64 -11.29 -4.45
N GLY A 472 -23.35 -12.30 -4.96
CA GLY A 472 -22.92 -13.11 -6.10
C GLY A 472 -21.89 -14.17 -5.70
N ARG A 473 -20.71 -13.72 -5.26
CA ARG A 473 -19.70 -14.58 -4.61
C ARG A 473 -19.18 -13.99 -3.30
N ARG A 474 -18.85 -14.88 -2.39
CA ARG A 474 -18.37 -14.58 -1.05
C ARG A 474 -16.97 -15.18 -0.83
N ASP A 475 -16.01 -14.35 -0.41
CA ASP A 475 -14.69 -14.81 0.07
C ASP A 475 -14.87 -15.60 1.38
N LEU A 476 -14.16 -16.72 1.51
CA LEU A 476 -14.20 -17.58 2.69
C LEU A 476 -12.96 -17.47 3.57
N GLY A 477 -12.14 -16.44 3.37
CA GLY A 477 -11.05 -16.07 4.26
C GLY A 477 -9.84 -16.99 4.14
N VAL A 478 -9.55 -17.49 2.94
CA VAL A 478 -8.33 -18.24 2.64
C VAL A 478 -7.22 -17.27 2.22
N ARG A 479 -6.04 -17.35 2.83
CA ARG A 479 -4.85 -16.54 2.51
C ARG A 479 -3.60 -17.43 2.48
N PHE A 480 -2.66 -17.10 1.61
CA PHE A 480 -1.32 -17.67 1.63
C PHE A 480 -0.36 -16.67 2.28
N ARG A 481 0.35 -17.11 3.31
CA ARG A 481 1.37 -16.33 4.01
C ARG A 481 2.45 -17.27 4.53
N ASP A 482 3.71 -16.90 4.36
CA ASP A 482 4.86 -17.52 5.02
C ASP A 482 4.89 -17.04 6.46
N VAL A 483 4.37 -17.85 7.37
CA VAL A 483 4.12 -17.50 8.77
C VAL A 483 5.33 -17.83 9.63
N ASP A 484 6.17 -18.77 9.22
CA ASP A 484 7.35 -19.19 9.99
C ASP A 484 8.70 -18.90 9.33
N HIS A 485 8.70 -18.20 8.20
CA HIS A 485 9.85 -17.70 7.46
C HIS A 485 10.75 -18.81 6.92
N ASP A 486 10.14 -19.92 6.51
CA ASP A 486 10.84 -21.03 5.85
C ASP A 486 10.97 -20.86 4.32
N GLY A 487 10.38 -19.79 3.76
CA GLY A 487 10.36 -19.50 2.33
C GLY A 487 9.17 -20.13 1.59
N HIS A 488 8.20 -20.67 2.31
CA HIS A 488 6.96 -21.25 1.79
C HIS A 488 5.74 -20.67 2.51
N CYS A 489 4.63 -20.54 1.80
CA CYS A 489 3.40 -20.07 2.38
C CYS A 489 2.66 -21.22 3.08
N GLU A 490 2.30 -20.99 4.34
CA GLU A 490 1.15 -21.63 4.95
C GLU A 490 -0.15 -21.18 4.28
N LEU A 491 -1.15 -22.06 4.30
CA LEU A 491 -2.53 -21.71 4.03
C LEU A 491 -3.23 -21.39 5.35
N ILE A 492 -3.74 -20.17 5.47
CA ILE A 492 -4.57 -19.71 6.59
C ILE A 492 -6.03 -19.67 6.15
N VAL A 493 -6.94 -20.23 6.94
CA VAL A 493 -8.38 -20.06 6.78
C VAL A 493 -8.98 -19.58 8.10
N SER A 494 -9.72 -18.46 8.07
CA SER A 494 -10.52 -18.02 9.23
C SER A 494 -11.76 -17.23 8.82
N ASN A 495 -12.92 -17.82 9.08
CA ASN A 495 -14.26 -17.26 8.88
C ASN A 495 -15.19 -17.68 10.04
N GLU A 496 -16.49 -17.49 9.91
CA GLU A 496 -17.49 -17.81 10.94
C GLU A 496 -17.64 -19.31 11.25
N LYS A 497 -17.15 -20.19 10.36
CA LYS A 497 -17.28 -21.66 10.48
C LYS A 497 -15.93 -22.37 10.62
N GLN A 498 -14.93 -21.97 9.83
CA GLN A 498 -13.65 -22.66 9.70
C GLN A 498 -12.51 -21.79 10.24
N ARG A 499 -11.58 -22.43 10.97
CA ARG A 499 -10.37 -21.80 11.50
C ARG A 499 -9.21 -22.81 11.48
N GLY A 500 -8.13 -22.49 10.79
CA GLY A 500 -6.94 -23.34 10.73
C GLY A 500 -5.77 -22.70 9.99
N VAL A 501 -4.57 -23.22 10.26
CA VAL A 501 -3.34 -22.94 9.52
C VAL A 501 -2.77 -24.28 9.08
N PHE A 502 -2.27 -24.33 7.85
CA PHE A 502 -1.77 -25.55 7.23
C PHE A 502 -0.42 -25.30 6.58
N ALA A 503 0.55 -26.19 6.83
CA ALA A 503 1.83 -26.20 6.13
C ALA A 503 1.82 -27.27 5.03
N TRP A 504 2.48 -27.00 3.90
CA TRP A 504 2.61 -27.98 2.82
C TRP A 504 3.70 -29.01 3.13
N SER A 505 3.39 -30.30 3.00
CA SER A 505 4.40 -31.37 3.08
C SER A 505 4.77 -31.84 1.68
N GLU A 506 5.97 -31.53 1.22
CA GLU A 506 6.48 -32.01 -0.08
C GLU A 506 6.61 -33.54 -0.13
N ALA A 507 6.95 -34.17 1.00
CA ALA A 507 7.12 -35.61 1.08
C ALA A 507 5.78 -36.35 0.91
N GLU A 508 4.70 -35.80 1.48
CA GLU A 508 3.37 -36.41 1.44
C GLU A 508 2.47 -35.83 0.36
N LYS A 509 2.90 -34.75 -0.31
CA LYS A 509 2.12 -33.96 -1.28
C LYS A 509 0.72 -33.63 -0.75
N SER A 510 0.70 -33.09 0.46
CA SER A 510 -0.53 -32.79 1.20
C SER A 510 -0.29 -31.70 2.22
N TRP A 511 -1.31 -30.86 2.41
CA TRP A 511 -1.38 -29.91 3.51
C TRP A 511 -1.52 -30.63 4.84
N LYS A 512 -0.83 -30.12 5.87
CA LYS A 512 -0.85 -30.61 7.24
C LYS A 512 -1.31 -29.50 8.16
N LYS A 513 -2.42 -29.74 8.86
CA LYS A 513 -2.94 -28.79 9.84
C LYS A 513 -1.93 -28.60 10.96
N LEU A 514 -1.53 -27.36 11.20
CA LEU A 514 -0.63 -26.98 12.28
C LEU A 514 -1.38 -26.99 13.63
N PRO A 515 -0.65 -27.13 14.77
CA PRO A 515 -1.27 -27.19 16.10
C PRO A 515 -1.79 -25.82 16.58
N PHE A 516 -1.56 -24.74 15.83
CA PHE A 516 -2.02 -23.39 16.12
C PHE A 516 -2.90 -22.85 14.99
N ALA A 517 -3.66 -21.80 15.28
CA ALA A 517 -4.48 -21.08 14.33
C ALA A 517 -4.62 -19.61 14.75
N LEU A 518 -5.33 -18.80 13.97
CA LEU A 518 -5.75 -17.47 14.41
C LEU A 518 -6.51 -17.56 15.76
N PRO A 519 -6.41 -16.53 16.62
CA PRO A 519 -7.08 -16.52 17.92
C PRO A 519 -8.60 -16.70 17.80
N ARG A 520 -9.25 -17.26 18.83
CA ARG A 520 -10.72 -17.36 18.84
C ARG A 520 -11.35 -15.95 18.82
N GLY A 521 -12.39 -15.77 18.01
CA GLY A 521 -13.03 -14.47 17.81
C GLY A 521 -12.37 -13.61 16.73
N VAL A 522 -11.19 -14.01 16.24
CA VAL A 522 -10.49 -13.32 15.15
C VAL A 522 -10.72 -14.05 13.84
N SER A 523 -11.31 -13.37 12.85
CA SER A 523 -11.50 -13.89 11.50
C SER A 523 -11.03 -12.93 10.42
N ILE A 524 -10.64 -13.48 9.27
CA ILE A 524 -10.21 -12.70 8.10
C ILE A 524 -11.42 -12.02 7.46
N VAL A 525 -12.52 -12.77 7.33
CA VAL A 525 -13.77 -12.29 6.75
C VAL A 525 -14.95 -12.45 7.71
N ASP A 526 -15.97 -11.61 7.51
CA ASP A 526 -17.26 -11.70 8.20
C ASP A 526 -18.17 -12.75 7.56
N GLU A 527 -19.38 -12.92 8.10
CA GLU A 527 -20.41 -13.85 7.60
C GLU A 527 -20.91 -13.54 6.16
N ARG A 528 -20.50 -12.40 5.58
CA ARG A 528 -20.78 -11.98 4.20
C ARG A 528 -19.53 -12.01 3.31
N GLY A 529 -18.39 -12.46 3.85
CA GLY A 529 -17.10 -12.55 3.13
C GLY A 529 -16.41 -11.20 2.95
N ARG A 530 -16.83 -10.18 3.70
CA ARG A 530 -16.20 -8.86 3.71
C ARG A 530 -15.04 -8.85 4.70
N ASP A 531 -14.08 -7.95 4.53
CA ASP A 531 -13.01 -7.71 5.50
C ASP A 531 -13.59 -7.53 6.92
N ASN A 532 -13.16 -8.36 7.87
CA ASN A 532 -13.61 -8.28 9.27
C ASN A 532 -12.66 -7.47 10.16
N GLY A 533 -11.64 -6.83 9.58
CA GLY A 533 -10.73 -5.93 10.29
C GLY A 533 -9.51 -6.62 10.89
N LEU A 534 -9.04 -7.72 10.30
CA LEU A 534 -7.78 -8.36 10.64
C LEU A 534 -6.64 -7.80 9.79
N ARG A 535 -5.48 -7.51 10.39
CA ARG A 535 -4.24 -7.16 9.71
C ARG A 535 -3.09 -7.97 10.29
N PHE A 536 -2.15 -8.33 9.42
CA PHE A 536 -0.89 -8.99 9.76
C PHE A 536 0.19 -7.92 9.75
N VAL A 537 0.81 -7.68 10.89
CA VAL A 537 1.79 -6.60 11.09
C VAL A 537 2.76 -7.05 12.16
N ASP A 538 4.05 -7.01 11.90
CA ASP A 538 5.09 -7.14 12.93
C ASP A 538 5.07 -5.90 13.84
N ILE A 539 4.36 -5.99 14.98
CA ILE A 539 4.15 -4.86 15.91
C ILE A 539 5.33 -4.76 16.88
N ASN A 540 5.98 -5.87 17.22
CA ASN A 540 7.09 -5.92 18.18
C ASN A 540 8.49 -5.91 17.52
N ASP A 541 8.57 -5.80 16.20
CA ASP A 541 9.80 -5.86 15.39
C ASP A 541 10.61 -7.15 15.61
N ASP A 542 9.95 -8.28 15.90
CA ASP A 542 10.64 -9.57 16.09
C ASP A 542 10.84 -10.36 14.78
N GLY A 543 10.36 -9.79 13.68
CA GLY A 543 10.43 -10.35 12.36
C GLY A 543 9.28 -11.29 12.01
N PHE A 544 8.28 -11.51 12.87
CA PHE A 544 7.10 -12.32 12.54
C PHE A 544 5.83 -11.47 12.54
N ASP A 545 4.92 -11.74 11.61
CA ASP A 545 3.65 -11.01 11.54
C ASP A 545 2.77 -11.32 12.76
N ASP A 546 2.55 -10.31 13.60
CA ASP A 546 1.51 -10.35 14.64
C ASP A 546 0.12 -10.13 14.03
N VAL A 547 -0.92 -10.37 14.82
CA VAL A 547 -2.30 -10.14 14.38
C VAL A 547 -3.00 -9.07 15.20
N ILE A 548 -3.43 -8.02 14.50
CA ILE A 548 -4.27 -6.97 15.03
C ILE A 548 -5.66 -7.06 14.39
N PHE A 549 -6.68 -7.13 15.23
CA PHE A 549 -8.08 -7.31 14.84
C PHE A 549 -8.93 -6.23 15.50
N SER A 550 -9.79 -5.56 14.74
CA SER A 550 -10.56 -4.44 15.27
C SER A 550 -11.79 -4.14 14.41
N ASN A 551 -12.98 -4.49 14.90
CA ASN A 551 -14.26 -4.21 14.22
C ASN A 551 -15.28 -3.51 15.14
N GLU A 552 -16.52 -3.34 14.68
CA GLU A 552 -17.61 -2.68 15.44
C GLU A 552 -18.03 -3.41 16.73
N LYS A 553 -17.58 -4.66 16.94
CA LYS A 553 -17.99 -5.51 18.07
C LYS A 553 -16.87 -5.69 19.08
N GLU A 554 -15.66 -5.90 18.59
CA GLU A 554 -14.52 -6.32 19.42
C GLU A 554 -13.17 -5.92 18.83
N PHE A 555 -12.13 -6.06 19.63
CA PHE A 555 -10.73 -5.87 19.26
C PHE A 555 -9.86 -6.96 19.86
N ALA A 556 -8.72 -7.23 19.21
CA ALA A 556 -7.68 -8.09 19.71
C ALA A 556 -6.30 -7.73 19.12
N LEU A 557 -5.25 -7.94 19.90
CA LEU A 557 -3.85 -7.92 19.45
C LEU A 557 -3.15 -9.14 20.05
N HIS A 558 -2.60 -10.00 19.18
CA HIS A 558 -1.86 -11.19 19.59
C HIS A 558 -0.52 -11.26 18.86
N LEU A 559 0.55 -11.51 19.61
CA LEU A 559 1.89 -11.67 19.06
C LEU A 559 2.11 -13.09 18.56
N PHE A 560 2.86 -13.24 17.48
CA PHE A 560 3.30 -14.53 16.98
C PHE A 560 4.52 -15.03 17.75
N ILE A 561 4.40 -16.18 18.41
CA ILE A 561 5.53 -16.83 19.07
C ILE A 561 6.12 -17.86 18.13
N ALA A 562 7.27 -17.53 17.53
CA ALA A 562 8.01 -18.46 16.67
C ALA A 562 8.71 -19.57 17.47
N THR A 563 9.34 -19.19 18.59
CA THR A 563 10.08 -20.12 19.46
C THR A 563 9.38 -20.30 20.82
N PRO A 564 8.72 -21.45 21.05
CA PRO A 564 8.04 -21.73 22.31
C PRO A 564 8.98 -21.68 23.53
N LYS A 565 8.48 -21.16 24.65
CA LYS A 565 9.15 -21.16 25.95
C LYS A 565 8.20 -21.72 26.99
N SER A 566 8.23 -23.05 27.16
CA SER A 566 7.29 -23.77 28.03
C SER A 566 7.29 -23.29 29.48
N TRP A 567 8.44 -22.86 30.01
CA TRP A 567 8.53 -22.31 31.38
C TRP A 567 7.90 -20.92 31.54
N LEU A 568 7.66 -20.19 30.45
CA LEU A 568 6.89 -18.93 30.42
C LEU A 568 5.44 -19.15 29.98
N GLY A 569 5.04 -20.38 29.66
CA GLY A 569 3.74 -20.69 29.07
C GLY A 569 3.57 -20.18 27.64
N TRP A 570 4.68 -19.89 26.93
CA TRP A 570 4.63 -19.44 25.55
C TRP A 570 4.59 -20.64 24.61
N GLU A 571 3.47 -20.80 23.92
CA GLU A 571 3.24 -21.81 22.89
C GLU A 571 3.53 -21.24 21.50
N ARG A 572 3.66 -22.06 20.45
CA ARG A 572 3.91 -21.57 19.08
C ARG A 572 2.65 -20.95 18.49
N GLY A 573 2.79 -19.91 17.67
CA GLY A 573 1.68 -19.27 16.95
C GLY A 573 1.23 -17.95 17.58
N TRP A 574 0.09 -17.41 17.14
CA TRP A 574 -0.54 -16.20 17.71
C TRP A 574 -1.16 -16.44 19.09
N THR A 575 -0.37 -16.96 20.03
CA THR A 575 -0.83 -17.40 21.36
C THR A 575 -0.55 -16.38 22.46
N PHE A 576 0.34 -15.42 22.22
CA PHE A 576 0.62 -14.37 23.20
C PHE A 576 -0.38 -13.24 23.05
N LYS A 577 -1.36 -13.17 23.95
CA LYS A 577 -2.38 -12.12 23.93
C LYS A 577 -1.87 -10.85 24.58
N VAL A 578 -1.78 -9.77 23.81
CA VAL A 578 -1.54 -8.42 24.32
C VAL A 578 -2.85 -7.83 24.82
N ALA A 579 -3.85 -7.71 23.94
CA ALA A 579 -5.12 -7.10 24.27
C ALA A 579 -6.27 -7.86 23.62
N SER A 580 -7.43 -7.88 24.28
CA SER A 580 -8.69 -8.31 23.68
C SER A 580 -9.86 -7.76 24.48
N GLY A 581 -10.91 -7.30 23.81
CA GLY A 581 -12.10 -6.81 24.49
C GLY A 581 -13.23 -6.50 23.53
N LYS A 582 -14.40 -6.20 24.09
CA LYS A 582 -15.56 -5.70 23.34
C LYS A 582 -15.50 -4.18 23.20
N ARG A 583 -16.20 -3.62 22.22
CA ARG A 583 -16.37 -2.17 22.14
C ARG A 583 -17.01 -1.61 23.41
N GLY A 584 -16.47 -0.49 23.89
CA GLY A 584 -16.78 0.16 25.15
C GLY A 584 -15.87 -0.25 26.31
N GLU A 585 -15.02 -1.28 26.17
CA GLU A 585 -14.10 -1.72 27.22
C GLU A 585 -12.76 -0.97 27.16
N PRO A 586 -12.05 -0.78 28.29
CA PRO A 586 -10.72 -0.14 28.29
C PRO A 586 -9.72 -0.85 27.37
N GLY A 587 -8.82 -0.07 26.77
CA GLY A 587 -7.78 -0.60 25.89
C GLY A 587 -8.20 -0.78 24.43
N GLU A 588 -9.24 -0.07 23.99
CA GLU A 588 -9.70 -0.16 22.61
C GLU A 588 -8.58 0.15 21.60
N ILE A 589 -8.46 -0.74 20.62
CA ILE A 589 -7.71 -0.50 19.39
C ILE A 589 -8.65 0.26 18.42
N PRO A 590 -8.18 1.31 17.72
CA PRO A 590 -8.97 1.99 16.70
C PRO A 590 -9.60 0.97 15.74
N MET A 591 -10.86 1.15 15.37
CA MET A 591 -11.53 0.23 14.45
C MET A 591 -10.75 0.15 13.13
N ILE A 592 -10.55 -1.06 12.61
CA ILE A 592 -10.00 -1.27 11.26
C ILE A 592 -11.17 -1.33 10.26
N VAL A 593 -12.25 -2.00 10.67
CA VAL A 593 -13.53 -1.95 9.98
C VAL A 593 -14.64 -1.50 10.93
N ARG A 594 -15.66 -0.85 10.38
CA ARG A 594 -16.86 -0.39 11.07
C ARG A 594 -18.10 -1.05 10.48
N GLY A 595 -19.24 -0.84 11.12
CA GLY A 595 -20.54 -1.29 10.61
C GLY A 595 -20.99 -0.64 9.32
N GLY A 596 -22.10 -1.16 8.77
CA GLY A 596 -22.82 -0.56 7.65
C GLY A 596 -22.37 -1.01 6.27
N THR A 597 -22.68 -0.19 5.27
CA THR A 597 -22.45 -0.48 3.84
C THR A 597 -21.04 -0.16 3.38
N ASN A 598 -20.35 0.75 4.08
CA ASN A 598 -18.98 1.20 3.76
C ASN A 598 -18.06 0.92 4.97
N PRO A 599 -17.73 -0.37 5.23
CA PRO A 599 -17.09 -0.79 6.47
C PRO A 599 -15.62 -0.40 6.61
N ASN A 600 -14.87 -0.06 5.55
CA ASN A 600 -13.45 0.27 5.71
C ASN A 600 -13.23 1.53 6.60
N ASN A 601 -12.49 1.44 7.71
CA ASN A 601 -12.31 2.57 8.64
C ASN A 601 -11.15 3.53 8.29
N GLY A 602 -10.41 3.25 7.22
CA GLY A 602 -9.29 4.08 6.77
C GLY A 602 -8.00 3.84 7.54
N VAL A 603 -7.74 2.60 7.96
CA VAL A 603 -6.55 2.23 8.73
C VAL A 603 -5.44 1.67 7.84
N TRP A 604 -4.20 2.11 8.11
CA TRP A 604 -2.96 1.55 7.54
C TRP A 604 -1.83 1.57 8.58
N PHE A 605 -0.71 0.91 8.26
CA PHE A 605 0.45 0.78 9.14
C PHE A 605 1.69 1.31 8.44
N HIS A 606 2.35 2.29 9.06
CA HIS A 606 3.52 2.93 8.48
C HIS A 606 4.37 3.59 9.57
N ALA A 607 5.70 3.58 9.42
CA ALA A 607 6.64 4.22 10.34
C ALA A 607 6.41 3.85 11.83
N LYS A 608 6.16 2.56 12.12
CA LYS A 608 5.86 2.02 13.47
C LYS A 608 4.64 2.66 14.15
N GLN A 609 3.66 3.05 13.34
CA GLN A 609 2.39 3.57 13.79
C GLN A 609 1.24 2.86 13.06
N MET A 610 0.15 2.66 13.78
CA MET A 610 -1.18 2.50 13.23
C MET A 610 -1.78 3.89 13.00
N TRP A 611 -2.27 4.13 11.79
CA TRP A 611 -2.91 5.38 11.40
C TRP A 611 -4.38 5.12 11.11
N ALA A 612 -5.22 6.12 11.31
CA ALA A 612 -6.58 6.15 10.76
C ALA A 612 -6.92 7.54 10.23
N GLN A 613 -7.44 7.59 9.01
CA GLN A 613 -7.98 8.81 8.39
C GLN A 613 -9.38 8.51 7.90
N ASN A 614 -10.37 9.23 8.43
CA ASN A 614 -11.75 9.13 7.99
C ASN A 614 -12.55 10.40 8.32
N GLU A 615 -13.87 10.38 8.06
CA GLU A 615 -14.73 11.56 8.22
C GLU A 615 -14.81 12.10 9.65
N GLU A 616 -14.44 11.31 10.64
CA GLU A 616 -14.41 11.70 12.05
C GLU A 616 -13.04 12.23 12.49
N THR A 617 -11.95 11.98 11.75
CA THR A 617 -10.58 12.31 12.23
C THR A 617 -10.12 13.73 11.90
N ALA A 618 -10.82 14.47 11.04
CA ALA A 618 -10.39 15.77 10.53
C ALA A 618 -10.19 16.87 11.61
N HIS A 619 -10.77 16.70 12.80
CA HIS A 619 -10.61 17.60 13.94
C HIS A 619 -9.37 17.29 14.79
N LEU A 620 -8.75 16.12 14.61
CA LEU A 620 -7.56 15.69 15.34
C LEU A 620 -6.29 16.36 14.79
N PRO A 621 -5.19 16.40 15.59
CA PRO A 621 -3.88 16.77 15.10
C PRO A 621 -3.49 15.96 13.85
N ASP A 622 -2.84 16.62 12.89
CA ASP A 622 -2.41 16.01 11.62
C ASP A 622 -3.54 15.35 10.79
N LYS A 623 -4.81 15.58 11.17
CA LYS A 623 -6.05 15.07 10.53
C LYS A 623 -6.27 13.56 10.67
N VAL A 624 -5.57 12.93 11.59
CA VAL A 624 -5.55 11.47 11.76
C VAL A 624 -5.65 11.07 13.23
N GLU A 625 -6.22 9.89 13.47
CA GLU A 625 -5.96 9.16 14.71
C GLU A 625 -4.68 8.32 14.53
N ARG A 626 -3.85 8.24 15.57
CA ARG A 626 -2.58 7.51 15.53
C ARG A 626 -2.32 6.77 16.82
N ARG A 627 -1.78 5.57 16.72
CA ARG A 627 -1.23 4.78 17.83
C ARG A 627 0.14 4.25 17.42
N SER A 628 1.17 4.56 18.21
CA SER A 628 2.47 3.93 18.02
C SER A 628 2.41 2.45 18.36
N PHE A 629 3.30 1.65 17.77
CA PHE A 629 3.39 0.23 18.11
C PHE A 629 3.67 0.01 19.60
N ALA A 630 4.53 0.84 20.20
CA ALA A 630 4.77 0.85 21.65
C ALA A 630 3.47 1.07 22.46
N GLN A 631 2.63 2.03 22.06
CA GLN A 631 1.34 2.25 22.71
C GLN A 631 0.37 1.07 22.54
N LEU A 632 0.40 0.38 21.39
CA LEU A 632 -0.42 -0.82 21.16
C LEU A 632 0.03 -1.98 22.05
N LEU A 633 1.35 -2.17 22.20
CA LEU A 633 1.94 -3.20 23.06
C LEU A 633 1.67 -2.96 24.55
N SER A 634 1.54 -1.70 24.97
CA SER A 634 1.24 -1.35 26.36
C SER A 634 -0.25 -1.39 26.71
N ILE A 635 -1.16 -1.67 25.77
CA ILE A 635 -2.61 -1.79 26.03
C ILE A 635 -2.90 -2.87 27.10
N ALA A 636 -2.03 -3.87 27.17
CA ALA A 636 -2.13 -5.00 28.09
C ALA A 636 -1.90 -4.64 29.57
N GLU A 637 -1.24 -3.51 29.85
CA GLU A 637 -0.79 -3.23 31.21
C GLU A 637 -1.95 -2.60 32.01
N PRO A 638 -2.43 -3.29 33.08
CA PRO A 638 -3.32 -2.61 34.01
C PRO A 638 -2.56 -1.40 34.57
N SER A 639 -3.26 -0.27 34.73
CA SER A 639 -2.66 0.90 35.37
C SER A 639 -1.96 0.48 36.67
N PRO A 640 -0.80 1.07 37.01
CA PRO A 640 -0.12 0.80 38.26
C PRO A 640 -1.10 0.93 39.43
N LYS A 641 -1.13 -0.08 40.31
CA LYS A 641 -1.91 -0.04 41.54
C LYS A 641 -1.37 1.06 42.45
N SER A 642 -2.24 1.71 43.23
CA SER A 642 -1.73 2.54 44.34
C SER A 642 -0.89 1.68 45.29
N PRO A 643 0.03 2.27 46.08
CA PRO A 643 0.80 1.52 47.08
C PRO A 643 -0.08 0.69 48.03
N GLU A 644 -1.24 1.21 48.42
CA GLU A 644 -2.23 0.54 49.27
C GLU A 644 -2.92 -0.63 48.55
N GLU A 645 -3.33 -0.42 47.29
CA GLU A 645 -3.94 -1.46 46.46
C GLU A 645 -2.96 -2.59 46.14
N SER A 646 -1.69 -2.25 45.91
CA SER A 646 -0.59 -3.21 45.70
C SER A 646 -0.35 -4.03 46.96
N LEU A 647 -0.23 -3.37 48.12
CA LEU A 647 -0.06 -4.03 49.42
C LEU A 647 -1.21 -5.00 49.72
N ALA A 648 -2.45 -4.62 49.42
CA ALA A 648 -3.62 -5.48 49.61
C ALA A 648 -3.62 -6.75 48.74
N CYS A 649 -2.85 -6.78 47.65
CA CYS A 649 -2.71 -7.94 46.78
C CYS A 649 -1.66 -8.95 47.28
N ILE A 650 -0.75 -8.54 48.18
CA ILE A 650 0.34 -9.40 48.66
C ILE A 650 -0.19 -10.40 49.68
N ARG A 651 0.07 -11.69 49.43
CA ARG A 651 -0.28 -12.79 50.34
C ARG A 651 0.98 -13.38 50.95
N VAL A 652 1.04 -13.41 52.28
CA VAL A 652 2.14 -14.02 53.03
C VAL A 652 1.65 -15.19 53.89
N ARG A 653 2.58 -16.03 54.34
CA ARG A 653 2.27 -17.16 55.23
C ARG A 653 1.77 -16.66 56.59
N PRO A 654 0.96 -17.46 57.33
CA PRO A 654 0.54 -17.12 58.69
C PRO A 654 1.74 -16.78 59.59
N GLY A 655 1.61 -15.70 60.38
CA GLY A 655 2.66 -15.20 61.27
C GLY A 655 3.57 -14.13 60.64
N PHE A 656 3.46 -13.87 59.34
CA PHE A 656 4.18 -12.78 58.66
C PHE A 656 3.27 -11.59 58.36
N LYS A 657 3.86 -10.39 58.33
CA LYS A 657 3.21 -9.13 57.96
C LYS A 657 4.04 -8.43 56.90
N VAL A 658 3.38 -7.79 55.94
CA VAL A 658 4.02 -6.90 54.96
C VAL A 658 3.63 -5.48 55.30
N GLU A 659 4.59 -4.56 55.24
CA GLU A 659 4.40 -3.14 55.48
C GLU A 659 5.06 -2.35 54.36
N LEU A 660 4.43 -1.23 53.98
CA LEU A 660 4.99 -0.33 52.98
C LEU A 660 6.11 0.50 53.63
N VAL A 661 7.33 0.40 53.08
CA VAL A 661 8.53 1.10 53.60
C VAL A 661 8.89 2.33 52.75
N ALA A 662 8.76 2.24 51.41
CA ALA A 662 9.00 3.32 50.46
C ALA A 662 8.09 3.15 49.23
N ASN A 663 7.68 4.26 48.61
CA ASN A 663 6.93 4.33 47.36
C ASN A 663 7.35 5.58 46.57
N GLU A 664 6.82 5.74 45.35
CA GLU A 664 6.96 6.99 44.60
C GLU A 664 6.42 8.19 45.41
N PRO A 665 7.12 9.33 45.44
CA PRO A 665 8.28 9.69 44.61
C PRO A 665 9.65 9.38 45.26
N LEU A 666 9.70 8.66 46.39
CA LEU A 666 10.97 8.38 47.10
C LEU A 666 11.84 7.35 46.35
N VAL A 667 11.19 6.42 45.65
CA VAL A 667 11.79 5.36 44.83
C VAL A 667 10.99 5.20 43.54
N VAL A 668 11.64 4.78 42.45
CA VAL A 668 11.02 4.58 41.13
C VAL A 668 11.03 3.09 40.77
N ASP A 669 12.19 2.51 40.41
CA ASP A 669 12.30 1.13 39.93
C ASP A 669 13.26 0.28 40.80
N PRO A 670 12.90 -0.06 42.05
CA PRO A 670 13.79 -0.79 42.96
C PRO A 670 13.99 -2.24 42.50
N VAL A 671 15.23 -2.65 42.25
CA VAL A 671 15.59 -4.03 41.85
C VAL A 671 16.35 -4.80 42.93
N ALA A 672 16.98 -4.08 43.87
CA ALA A 672 17.62 -4.67 45.03
C ALA A 672 17.63 -3.68 46.19
N PHE A 673 17.70 -4.19 47.42
CA PHE A 673 17.88 -3.38 48.62
C PHE A 673 18.73 -4.11 49.65
N ASP A 674 19.37 -3.36 50.55
CA ASP A 674 20.01 -3.90 51.74
C ASP A 674 20.09 -2.86 52.88
N TRP A 675 20.33 -3.32 54.10
CA TRP A 675 20.59 -2.47 55.26
C TRP A 675 22.09 -2.27 55.46
N GLY A 676 22.52 -1.02 55.45
CA GLY A 676 23.90 -0.68 55.77
C GLY A 676 24.23 -0.92 57.26
N PRO A 677 25.52 -1.05 57.61
CA PRO A 677 25.94 -1.16 59.02
C PRO A 677 25.62 0.11 59.84
N ASP A 678 25.28 1.22 59.18
CA ASP A 678 24.78 2.46 59.79
C ASP A 678 23.25 2.48 59.97
N GLY A 679 22.56 1.37 59.67
CA GLY A 679 21.11 1.23 59.80
C GLY A 679 20.30 1.91 58.69
N LYS A 680 20.95 2.42 57.63
CA LYS A 680 20.24 3.01 56.48
C LYS A 680 19.76 1.94 55.50
N PHE A 681 18.59 2.17 54.93
CA PHE A 681 18.04 1.34 53.85
C PHE A 681 18.58 1.82 52.51
N TRP A 682 19.40 1.01 51.87
CA TRP A 682 19.98 1.28 50.56
C TRP A 682 19.18 0.56 49.48
N ILE A 683 18.92 1.24 48.37
CA ILE A 683 18.12 0.73 47.25
C ILE A 683 18.92 0.94 45.97
N VAL A 684 18.93 -0.09 45.11
CA VAL A 684 19.41 0.00 43.73
C VAL A 684 18.20 0.09 42.82
N GLU A 685 18.19 1.10 41.96
CA GLU A 685 17.13 1.31 40.98
C GLU A 685 17.59 0.94 39.57
N MET A 686 16.71 0.30 38.80
CA MET A 686 16.90 -0.02 37.38
C MET A 686 15.86 0.75 36.57
N ARG A 687 16.08 2.07 36.48
CA ARG A 687 15.15 3.02 35.85
C ARG A 687 14.97 2.84 34.35
N ASP A 688 15.75 1.93 33.78
CA ASP A 688 15.84 1.56 32.39
C ASP A 688 15.13 0.24 32.10
N TYR A 689 14.39 -0.33 33.05
CA TYR A 689 13.65 -1.58 32.85
C TYR A 689 12.14 -1.36 32.80
N PRO A 690 11.39 -2.02 31.89
CA PRO A 690 11.88 -2.92 30.84
C PRO A 690 12.31 -2.20 29.54
N LEU A 691 12.13 -0.88 29.44
CA LEU A 691 12.10 -0.16 28.14
C LEU A 691 13.37 0.63 27.79
N GLY A 692 14.31 0.83 28.71
CA GLY A 692 15.51 1.66 28.53
C GLY A 692 15.34 3.10 29.03
N LEU A 693 16.43 3.87 29.18
CA LEU A 693 16.38 5.30 29.56
C LEU A 693 15.75 6.20 28.47
N ASP A 694 15.72 5.71 27.23
CA ASP A 694 15.14 6.37 26.06
C ASP A 694 13.87 5.65 25.55
N GLY A 695 13.30 4.76 26.38
CA GLY A 695 12.23 3.81 26.05
C GLY A 695 10.85 4.40 25.82
#